data_AF-A0A1N6MZJ0-F1
#
_entry.id   AF-A0A1N6MZJ0-F1
#
_cell.length_a   1.000
_cell.length_b   1.000
_cell.length_c   1.000
_cell.angle_alpha   90.00
_cell.angle_beta   90.00
_cell.angle_gamma   90.00
#
_symmetry.space_group_name_H-M   'P 1'
#
loop_
_entity.id
_entity.type
_entity.pdbx_description
1 polymer ?
#
loop_
_entity_poly.entity_id
_entity_poly.type
_entity_poly.pdbx_seq_one_letter_code
_entity_poly.pdbx_strand_id
1 'polypeptide(L)'
;MSLTYEFLVQWTPSNGDWNLYQFVESDVTPEFNLVKTGNWQTIKSGHQLIPIGNYVIDRDTASNQFRLWQVDIAQSNFLPSLIIEGDLSTELSSETEIIPLGNYLLLYRPDTGTYKCRRFDPFSSTLMLTADSPQNITGQWQTITNADLIPVAGYVVSRNRSNGQCRTWMFDGGNAADILPNPQIPGMQWTIDPNIKLCVLGDKIVGWSPDSRDITLWPVDPTLACPALPSKTITVWNGALPADTILFGVSPLIPLELPKGVQGEAEGPGTIRWMRQRIKKVVYLMLENRSLDHIFGDIYTGGKVGKFIGSDKPFDGASNTNWNADHNGHRYYQTKFSVHSVDYPKGDPDHSYSGIIQQLFDGADSNAGRIPEMKGFVKSYGSRGKSPDEVMNYYDPDMLEPLSMLAKQFAVSDAWFCSLPGPTDPNRAFSLTGSSFSKTENFESGEIYIKWPYSPHRPSVWDVLWAHGIKDWKLYYHTTWGNLRYTNHLFLKGHIQEVDQASDNYNTDISEFISSAKAGTLPIFSFIEPAWLGNSSGMVPNSCHPPSDMAPGLKMVADIYNALRQGPDFDQTLLIITFDEHGGIYDHVPPPYTNNAYRNDKDGDFGFDLLGVRIPTVLISPWIENGTVFRSTQEGSQYDATSFLSTLLQWQGIPASNWWLGDRIRAAASFESVFQAEDLRKDIPLNVPTPELDPEQLDMPMNELHRLFVTRIVYTLCAETLSSEEAEQEAQNICALGSIRLATNALNNLEVRLNAIHSAN
;
A
#
# COMPACT_ATOMS: atom_id res chain seq x y z
N MET A 1 3.08 16.35 9.86
CA MET A 1 3.37 17.12 8.62
C MET A 1 4.32 16.28 7.80
N SER A 2 4.12 16.19 6.49
CA SER A 2 5.03 15.45 5.61
C SER A 2 6.38 16.15 5.55
N LEU A 3 7.44 15.35 5.48
CA LEU A 3 8.81 15.79 5.25
C LEU A 3 8.90 16.59 3.93
N THR A 4 8.89 17.93 3.96
CA THR A 4 9.04 18.76 2.75
C THR A 4 10.52 18.95 2.39
N TYR A 5 11.13 17.91 1.79
CA TYR A 5 12.46 18.00 1.16
C TYR A 5 12.32 18.32 -0.32
N GLU A 6 11.85 19.53 -0.59
CA GLU A 6 11.55 20.01 -1.93
C GLU A 6 12.61 21.03 -2.37
N PHE A 7 13.14 20.87 -3.58
CA PHE A 7 14.15 21.79 -4.12
C PHE A 7 13.73 22.34 -5.47
N LEU A 8 13.85 23.65 -5.64
CA LEU A 8 13.67 24.32 -6.91
C LEU A 8 15.03 24.51 -7.58
N VAL A 9 15.16 24.02 -8.80
CA VAL A 9 16.33 24.23 -9.66
C VAL A 9 16.04 25.40 -10.59
N GLN A 10 16.96 26.36 -10.62
CA GLN A 10 17.03 27.40 -11.65
C GLN A 10 18.18 27.04 -12.58
N TRP A 11 17.90 26.74 -13.85
CA TRP A 11 18.89 26.38 -14.86
C TRP A 11 18.87 27.36 -16.03
N THR A 12 20.05 27.73 -16.53
CA THR A 12 20.25 28.63 -17.67
C THR A 12 20.87 27.83 -18.83
N PRO A 13 20.09 27.39 -19.83
CA PRO A 13 20.55 26.48 -20.89
C PRO A 13 21.70 27.06 -21.73
N SER A 14 21.71 28.36 -22.01
CA SER A 14 22.71 29.00 -22.88
C SER A 14 24.14 28.87 -22.38
N ASN A 15 24.34 28.78 -21.06
CA ASN A 15 25.67 28.68 -20.45
C ASN A 15 25.86 27.47 -19.53
N GLY A 16 24.78 26.74 -19.21
CA GLY A 16 24.82 25.55 -18.35
C GLY A 16 24.80 25.86 -16.84
N ASP A 17 24.71 27.13 -16.43
CA ASP A 17 24.69 27.51 -15.01
C ASP A 17 23.40 27.05 -14.34
N TRP A 18 23.52 26.61 -13.09
CA TRP A 18 22.37 26.24 -12.27
C TRP A 18 22.52 26.66 -10.81
N ASN A 19 21.38 26.93 -10.19
CA ASN A 19 21.24 27.21 -8.76
C ASN A 19 20.18 26.27 -8.17
N LEU A 20 20.45 25.72 -7.00
CA LEU A 20 19.56 24.81 -6.26
C LEU A 20 19.09 25.51 -4.99
N TYR A 21 17.78 25.73 -4.89
CA TYR A 21 17.14 26.36 -3.75
C TYR A 21 16.32 25.34 -2.97
N GLN A 22 16.50 25.27 -1.66
CA GLN A 22 15.59 24.53 -0.79
C GLN A 22 14.35 25.38 -0.52
N PHE A 23 13.19 24.78 -0.69
CA PHE A 23 11.95 25.37 -0.21
C PHE A 23 11.81 25.09 1.30
N VAL A 24 11.57 26.15 2.07
CA VAL A 24 11.29 26.04 3.51
C VAL A 24 9.92 26.67 3.77
N GLU A 25 8.97 25.81 4.12
CA GLU A 25 7.65 26.22 4.58
C GLU A 25 7.79 26.86 5.98
N SER A 26 7.24 28.06 6.19
CA SER A 26 7.24 28.71 7.50
C SER A 26 5.92 29.43 7.77
N ASP A 27 5.53 29.49 9.05
CA ASP A 27 4.30 30.14 9.51
C ASP A 27 4.25 31.65 9.21
N VAL A 28 5.40 32.29 8.99
CA VAL A 28 5.51 33.73 8.73
C VAL A 28 5.61 34.01 7.23
N THR A 29 6.63 33.48 6.55
CA THR A 29 6.81 33.63 5.10
C THR A 29 7.62 32.43 4.57
N PRO A 30 7.08 31.63 3.63
CA PRO A 30 7.84 30.59 2.96
C PRO A 30 8.97 31.23 2.15
N GLU A 31 10.10 30.54 2.11
CA GLU A 31 11.34 31.06 1.54
C GLU A 31 12.02 30.01 0.66
N PHE A 32 12.77 30.50 -0.33
CA PHE A 32 13.67 29.69 -1.13
C PHE A 32 15.11 30.02 -0.74
N ASN A 33 15.73 29.11 -0.01
CA ASN A 33 17.10 29.27 0.47
C ASN A 33 18.07 28.70 -0.56
N LEU A 34 18.98 29.52 -1.08
CA LEU A 34 20.03 29.05 -1.97
C LEU A 34 20.94 28.07 -1.22
N VAL A 35 20.99 26.82 -1.67
CA VAL A 35 21.82 25.78 -1.05
C VAL A 35 23.08 25.52 -1.86
N LYS A 36 22.96 25.45 -3.20
CA LYS A 36 24.09 25.15 -4.09
C LYS A 36 24.02 25.92 -5.40
N THR A 37 25.17 26.08 -6.03
CA THR A 37 25.35 26.65 -7.37
C THR A 37 26.34 25.80 -8.13
N GLY A 38 26.20 25.70 -9.45
CA GLY A 38 27.17 25.02 -10.29
C GLY A 38 26.95 25.28 -11.76
N ASN A 39 27.65 24.51 -12.59
CA ASN A 39 27.54 24.58 -14.03
C ASN A 39 27.67 23.18 -14.63
N TRP A 40 26.77 22.83 -15.55
CA TRP A 40 26.86 21.60 -16.34
C TRP A 40 27.47 21.89 -17.70
N GLN A 41 28.61 21.26 -17.98
CA GLN A 41 29.33 21.42 -19.24
C GLN A 41 28.64 20.74 -20.43
N THR A 42 27.89 19.68 -20.15
CA THR A 42 27.27 18.78 -21.15
C THR A 42 25.74 18.87 -21.20
N ILE A 43 25.12 19.64 -20.30
CA ILE A 43 23.67 19.86 -20.23
C ILE A 43 23.44 21.35 -20.49
N LYS A 44 23.00 21.67 -21.71
CA LYS A 44 22.93 23.04 -22.23
C LYS A 44 21.79 23.18 -23.24
N SER A 45 21.74 24.28 -23.98
CA SER A 45 20.77 24.50 -25.06
C SER A 45 20.64 23.26 -25.97
N GLY A 46 19.39 22.89 -26.27
CA GLY A 46 19.05 21.65 -27.00
C GLY A 46 18.66 20.48 -26.09
N HIS A 47 18.91 20.59 -24.78
CA HIS A 47 18.50 19.60 -23.79
C HIS A 47 17.18 19.96 -23.11
N GLN A 48 16.43 18.95 -22.71
CA GLN A 48 15.23 19.04 -21.89
C GLN A 48 15.47 18.27 -20.59
N LEU A 49 15.23 18.90 -19.44
CA LEU A 49 15.32 18.28 -18.12
C LEU A 49 13.92 17.98 -17.58
N ILE A 50 13.65 16.71 -17.28
CA ILE A 50 12.34 16.23 -16.82
C ILE A 50 12.53 15.52 -15.48
N PRO A 51 12.12 16.12 -14.35
CA PRO A 51 12.20 15.46 -13.05
C PRO A 51 11.16 14.33 -12.94
N ILE A 52 11.55 13.16 -12.44
CA ILE A 52 10.66 12.04 -12.14
C ILE A 52 11.13 11.30 -10.90
N GLY A 53 10.29 11.24 -9.87
CA GLY A 53 10.66 10.67 -8.58
C GLY A 53 11.90 11.34 -8.00
N ASN A 54 12.97 10.56 -7.80
CA ASN A 54 14.29 11.01 -7.34
C ASN A 54 15.32 11.09 -8.48
N TYR A 55 14.87 11.23 -9.73
CA TYR A 55 15.72 11.30 -10.92
C TYR A 55 15.42 12.55 -11.75
N VAL A 56 16.34 12.87 -12.66
CA VAL A 56 16.15 13.83 -13.75
C VAL A 56 16.52 13.15 -15.06
N ILE A 57 15.57 13.10 -15.99
CA ILE A 57 15.81 12.71 -17.37
C ILE A 57 16.39 13.92 -18.08
N ASP A 58 17.59 13.77 -18.61
CA ASP A 58 18.27 14.73 -19.46
C ASP A 58 18.22 14.23 -20.91
N ARG A 59 17.30 14.80 -21.69
CA ARG A 59 17.01 14.41 -23.08
C ARG A 59 17.60 15.41 -24.06
N ASP A 60 18.35 14.94 -25.05
CA ASP A 60 18.66 15.72 -26.24
C ASP A 60 17.42 15.77 -27.14
N THR A 61 16.89 16.97 -27.35
CA THR A 61 15.63 17.18 -28.08
C THR A 61 15.74 16.90 -29.58
N ALA A 62 16.95 16.89 -30.14
CA ALA A 62 17.15 16.62 -31.57
C ALA A 62 17.25 15.13 -31.85
N SER A 63 17.92 14.37 -30.99
CA SER A 63 18.18 12.94 -31.21
C SER A 63 17.25 12.02 -30.41
N ASN A 64 16.58 12.53 -29.37
CA ASN A 64 15.83 11.75 -28.37
C ASN A 64 16.69 10.77 -27.55
N GLN A 65 18.01 10.87 -27.64
CA GLN A 65 18.90 10.22 -26.70
C GLN A 65 18.72 10.84 -25.32
N PHE A 66 18.79 10.02 -24.27
CA PHE A 66 18.66 10.51 -22.90
C PHE A 66 19.75 9.97 -21.98
N ARG A 67 19.94 10.70 -20.89
CA ARG A 67 20.68 10.29 -19.70
C ARG A 67 19.76 10.39 -18.49
N LEU A 68 19.69 9.36 -17.66
CA LEU A 68 18.95 9.40 -16.41
C LEU A 68 19.92 9.65 -15.26
N TRP A 69 19.76 10.78 -14.58
CA TRP A 69 20.61 11.16 -13.45
C TRP A 69 19.85 10.98 -12.14
N GLN A 70 20.47 10.35 -11.15
CA GLN A 70 19.93 10.33 -9.79
C GLN A 70 20.21 11.66 -9.10
N VAL A 71 19.19 12.20 -8.43
CA VAL A 71 19.30 13.41 -7.61
C VAL A 71 19.92 13.04 -6.27
N ASP A 72 21.10 13.57 -5.97
CA ASP A 72 21.76 13.46 -4.67
C ASP A 72 22.21 14.84 -4.19
N ILE A 73 21.43 15.40 -3.26
CA ILE A 73 21.67 16.72 -2.68
C ILE A 73 22.89 16.75 -1.74
N ALA A 74 23.50 15.63 -1.39
CA ALA A 74 24.76 15.61 -0.63
C ALA A 74 25.95 16.02 -1.51
N GLN A 75 25.94 15.69 -2.80
CA GLN A 75 27.05 15.96 -3.72
C GLN A 75 27.12 17.42 -4.17
N SER A 76 28.33 17.90 -4.52
CA SER A 76 28.55 19.27 -4.99
C SER A 76 27.79 19.57 -6.29
N ASN A 77 27.85 18.66 -7.25
CA ASN A 77 26.88 18.56 -8.35
C ASN A 77 25.75 17.63 -7.89
N PHE A 78 24.53 18.13 -7.80
CA PHE A 78 23.39 17.34 -7.30
C PHE A 78 22.87 16.30 -8.30
N LEU A 79 23.40 16.28 -9.52
CA LEU A 79 23.24 15.20 -10.51
C LEU A 79 24.58 14.46 -10.72
N PRO A 80 25.10 13.75 -9.70
CA PRO A 80 26.44 13.16 -9.74
C PRO A 80 26.47 11.80 -10.44
N SER A 81 25.36 11.06 -10.40
CA SER A 81 25.31 9.62 -10.71
C SER A 81 24.45 9.38 -11.93
N LEU A 82 25.09 9.01 -13.04
CA LEU A 82 24.40 8.50 -14.22
C LEU A 82 23.91 7.08 -13.90
N ILE A 83 22.61 6.86 -14.03
CA ILE A 83 21.99 5.55 -13.84
C ILE A 83 22.04 4.75 -15.15
N ILE A 84 21.55 5.36 -16.21
CA ILE A 84 21.49 4.75 -17.53
C ILE A 84 21.43 5.82 -18.62
N GLU A 85 21.84 5.46 -19.83
CA GLU A 85 21.61 6.21 -21.05
C GLU A 85 20.84 5.34 -22.04
N GLY A 86 20.08 5.96 -22.92
CA GLY A 86 19.24 5.24 -23.86
C GLY A 86 18.59 6.12 -24.91
N ASP A 87 17.55 5.59 -25.54
CA ASP A 87 16.92 6.21 -26.70
C ASP A 87 15.39 6.17 -26.58
N LEU A 88 14.75 7.33 -26.78
CA LEU A 88 13.30 7.49 -26.82
C LEU A 88 12.78 7.75 -28.24
N SER A 89 13.64 7.70 -29.26
CA SER A 89 13.29 8.04 -30.65
C SER A 89 12.16 7.19 -31.24
N THR A 90 12.01 5.95 -30.80
CA THR A 90 10.94 5.04 -31.25
C THR A 90 9.59 5.33 -30.58
N GLU A 91 9.60 6.00 -29.43
CA GLU A 91 8.40 6.28 -28.64
C GLU A 91 7.84 7.68 -28.89
N LEU A 92 8.71 8.62 -29.27
CA LEU A 92 8.40 10.04 -29.39
C LEU A 92 8.25 10.50 -30.85
N SER A 93 7.30 11.40 -31.06
CA SER A 93 7.21 12.23 -32.27
C SER A 93 7.62 13.68 -31.97
N SER A 94 7.75 14.53 -33.00
CA SER A 94 8.15 15.94 -32.82
C SER A 94 7.24 16.73 -31.87
N GLU A 95 5.96 16.37 -31.82
CA GLU A 95 4.93 17.02 -31.00
C GLU A 95 4.66 16.31 -29.67
N THR A 96 5.45 15.28 -29.32
CA THR A 96 5.23 14.50 -28.10
C THR A 96 5.91 15.14 -26.90
N GLU A 97 5.11 15.46 -25.88
CA GLU A 97 5.54 15.93 -24.58
C GLU A 97 5.62 14.74 -23.60
N ILE A 98 6.61 14.77 -22.70
CA ILE A 98 6.78 13.76 -21.64
C ILE A 98 6.31 14.38 -20.33
N ILE A 99 5.28 13.80 -19.72
CA ILE A 99 4.72 14.24 -18.44
C ILE A 99 5.02 13.17 -17.38
N PRO A 100 5.82 13.48 -16.34
CA PRO A 100 6.17 12.51 -15.29
C PRO A 100 5.04 12.39 -14.26
N LEU A 101 4.49 11.19 -14.08
CA LEU A 101 3.36 10.90 -13.19
C LEU A 101 3.76 9.91 -12.09
N GLY A 102 4.79 10.27 -11.30
CA GLY A 102 5.35 9.40 -10.26
C GLY A 102 5.92 8.11 -10.84
N ASN A 103 5.11 7.06 -10.87
CA ASN A 103 5.46 5.72 -11.35
C ASN A 103 5.19 5.52 -12.86
N TYR A 104 4.81 6.59 -13.58
CA TYR A 104 4.50 6.53 -15.00
C TYR A 104 5.17 7.65 -15.79
N LEU A 105 5.40 7.39 -17.08
CA LEU A 105 5.66 8.39 -18.11
C LEU A 105 4.44 8.48 -19.02
N LEU A 106 3.83 9.67 -19.04
CA LEU A 106 2.75 9.98 -19.98
C LEU A 106 3.34 10.71 -21.19
N LEU A 107 3.30 10.05 -22.34
CA LEU A 107 3.69 10.62 -23.63
C LEU A 107 2.44 11.22 -24.27
N TYR A 108 2.33 12.54 -24.26
CA TYR A 108 1.13 13.29 -24.64
C TYR A 108 1.34 14.11 -25.91
N ARG A 109 0.33 14.14 -26.78
CA ARG A 109 0.28 15.00 -27.98
C ARG A 109 -0.79 16.08 -27.81
N PRO A 110 -0.41 17.34 -27.53
CA PRO A 110 -1.37 18.42 -27.34
C PRO A 110 -2.23 18.72 -28.58
N ASP A 111 -1.71 18.49 -29.78
CA ASP A 111 -2.39 18.78 -31.04
C ASP A 111 -3.59 17.84 -31.31
N THR A 112 -3.47 16.57 -30.93
CA THR A 112 -4.50 15.54 -31.18
C THR A 112 -5.23 15.06 -29.93
N GLY A 113 -4.65 15.29 -28.74
CA GLY A 113 -5.10 14.70 -27.49
C GLY A 113 -4.71 13.23 -27.32
N THR A 114 -3.94 12.64 -28.24
CA THR A 114 -3.50 11.24 -28.14
C THR A 114 -2.44 11.09 -27.07
N TYR A 115 -2.46 9.97 -26.35
CA TYR A 115 -1.49 9.69 -25.30
C TYR A 115 -1.09 8.23 -25.22
N LYS A 116 0.12 8.00 -24.70
CA LYS A 116 0.62 6.71 -24.25
C LYS A 116 1.03 6.85 -22.79
N CYS A 117 0.38 6.15 -21.88
CA CYS A 117 0.80 6.03 -20.49
C CYS A 117 1.62 4.74 -20.33
N ARG A 118 2.84 4.87 -19.83
CA ARG A 118 3.80 3.77 -19.69
C ARG A 118 4.31 3.74 -18.25
N ARG A 119 4.48 2.55 -17.69
CA ARG A 119 5.13 2.39 -16.38
C ARG A 119 6.59 2.82 -16.48
N PHE A 120 7.04 3.64 -15.53
CA PHE A 120 8.42 4.10 -15.47
C PHE A 120 9.33 2.99 -14.94
N ASP A 121 10.39 2.70 -15.67
CA ASP A 121 11.45 1.78 -15.25
C ASP A 121 12.81 2.46 -15.38
N PRO A 122 13.44 2.90 -14.27
CA PRO A 122 14.71 3.63 -14.32
C PRO A 122 15.90 2.77 -14.78
N PHE A 123 15.70 1.46 -14.96
CA PHE A 123 16.74 0.52 -15.39
C PHE A 123 16.58 0.07 -16.85
N SER A 124 15.54 0.52 -17.52
CA SER A 124 15.27 0.24 -18.93
C SER A 124 15.95 1.26 -19.85
N SER A 125 16.49 0.81 -20.98
CA SER A 125 17.08 1.69 -22.01
C SER A 125 16.04 2.57 -22.73
N THR A 126 14.75 2.39 -22.44
CA THR A 126 13.66 3.25 -22.89
C THR A 126 12.95 3.97 -21.74
N LEU A 127 13.44 3.85 -20.49
CA LEU A 127 12.81 4.36 -19.26
C LEU A 127 11.42 3.78 -18.94
N MET A 128 11.00 2.77 -19.69
CA MET A 128 9.64 2.27 -19.65
C MET A 128 9.66 0.75 -19.71
N LEU A 129 8.60 0.13 -19.19
CA LEU A 129 8.28 -1.25 -19.55
C LEU A 129 8.18 -1.40 -21.07
N THR A 130 8.44 -2.60 -21.57
CA THR A 130 8.33 -2.92 -22.99
C THR A 130 6.95 -2.55 -23.54
N ALA A 131 6.89 -2.18 -24.82
CA ALA A 131 5.67 -1.66 -25.43
C ALA A 131 4.49 -2.64 -25.38
N ASP A 132 4.75 -3.94 -25.33
CA ASP A 132 3.81 -5.05 -25.20
C ASP A 132 3.36 -5.34 -23.75
N SER A 133 3.90 -4.61 -22.76
CA SER A 133 3.49 -4.77 -21.37
C SER A 133 1.97 -4.55 -21.23
N PRO A 134 1.27 -5.45 -20.50
CA PRO A 134 -0.15 -5.33 -20.24
C PRO A 134 -0.51 -4.11 -19.38
N GLN A 135 0.48 -3.48 -18.74
CA GLN A 135 0.31 -2.29 -17.90
C GLN A 135 0.31 -0.99 -18.71
N ASN A 136 0.56 -1.06 -20.02
CA ASN A 136 0.59 0.10 -20.90
C ASN A 136 -0.81 0.49 -21.37
N ILE A 137 -1.16 1.77 -21.21
CA ILE A 137 -2.46 2.31 -21.66
C ILE A 137 -2.21 3.30 -22.79
N THR A 138 -3.04 3.27 -23.82
CA THR A 138 -2.99 4.23 -24.93
C THR A 138 -4.41 4.71 -25.20
N GLY A 139 -4.58 6.01 -25.39
CA GLY A 139 -5.89 6.58 -25.63
C GLY A 139 -5.83 7.92 -26.34
N GLN A 140 -6.99 8.56 -26.47
CA GLN A 140 -7.12 9.90 -27.05
C GLN A 140 -8.23 10.67 -26.34
N TRP A 141 -7.86 11.80 -25.72
CA TRP A 141 -8.84 12.71 -25.15
C TRP A 141 -9.41 13.64 -26.21
N GLN A 142 -10.73 13.80 -26.21
CA GLN A 142 -11.40 14.81 -27.03
C GLN A 142 -11.44 16.18 -26.34
N THR A 143 -11.36 16.20 -25.00
CA THR A 143 -11.54 17.39 -24.17
C THR A 143 -10.24 17.97 -23.63
N ILE A 144 -9.16 17.18 -23.65
CA ILE A 144 -7.82 17.58 -23.19
C ILE A 144 -6.90 17.69 -24.42
N THR A 145 -7.16 18.73 -25.21
CA THR A 145 -6.35 19.13 -26.36
C THR A 145 -5.86 20.57 -26.15
N ASN A 146 -4.71 20.90 -26.73
CA ASN A 146 -4.07 22.21 -26.60
C ASN A 146 -3.94 22.65 -25.12
N ALA A 147 -3.48 21.74 -24.26
CA ALA A 147 -3.35 21.96 -22.82
C ALA A 147 -1.94 21.64 -22.33
N ASP A 148 -1.44 22.38 -21.35
CA ASP A 148 -0.35 21.93 -20.50
C ASP A 148 -0.89 20.95 -19.47
N LEU A 149 -0.16 19.86 -19.20
CA LEU A 149 -0.49 18.91 -18.15
C LEU A 149 0.50 19.05 -17.00
N ILE A 150 0.00 19.38 -15.82
CA ILE A 150 0.79 19.72 -14.64
C ILE A 150 0.53 18.64 -13.57
N PRO A 151 1.45 17.69 -13.36
CA PRO A 151 1.26 16.57 -12.45
C PRO A 151 1.63 16.93 -11.02
N VAL A 152 0.66 16.96 -10.11
CA VAL A 152 0.86 17.50 -8.76
C VAL A 152 0.00 16.75 -7.75
N ALA A 153 0.57 16.37 -6.60
CA ALA A 153 -0.13 15.70 -5.52
C ALA A 153 -0.95 14.46 -5.92
N GLY A 154 -0.51 13.69 -6.94
CA GLY A 154 -1.26 12.54 -7.48
C GLY A 154 -2.41 12.88 -8.45
N TYR A 155 -2.52 14.14 -8.83
CA TYR A 155 -3.50 14.67 -9.78
C TYR A 155 -2.79 15.19 -11.02
N VAL A 156 -3.59 15.43 -12.06
CA VAL A 156 -3.15 16.21 -13.22
C VAL A 156 -4.02 17.44 -13.32
N VAL A 157 -3.40 18.62 -13.35
CA VAL A 157 -4.07 19.87 -13.71
C VAL A 157 -3.82 20.12 -15.19
N SER A 158 -4.87 20.17 -15.99
CA SER A 158 -4.79 20.61 -17.39
C SER A 158 -5.00 22.12 -17.47
N ARG A 159 -4.07 22.87 -18.07
CA ARG A 159 -4.24 24.30 -18.37
C ARG A 159 -4.38 24.51 -19.88
N ASN A 160 -5.51 25.02 -20.34
CA ASN A 160 -5.70 25.37 -21.75
C ASN A 160 -4.72 26.48 -22.18
N ARG A 161 -3.94 26.23 -23.22
CA ARG A 161 -2.87 27.13 -23.69
C ARG A 161 -3.37 28.44 -24.30
N SER A 162 -4.65 28.50 -24.69
CA SER A 162 -5.22 29.70 -25.33
C SER A 162 -5.86 30.66 -24.33
N ASN A 163 -6.49 30.16 -23.27
CA ASN A 163 -7.26 30.99 -22.34
C ASN A 163 -6.87 30.82 -20.87
N GLY A 164 -5.95 29.90 -20.55
CA GLY A 164 -5.45 29.69 -19.21
C GLY A 164 -6.40 28.93 -18.29
N GLN A 165 -7.55 28.46 -18.78
CA GLN A 165 -8.51 27.71 -17.99
C GLN A 165 -7.89 26.40 -17.50
N CYS A 166 -7.90 26.22 -16.19
CA CYS A 166 -7.44 25.02 -15.51
C CYS A 166 -8.59 24.10 -15.13
N ARG A 167 -8.34 22.80 -15.23
CA ARG A 167 -9.22 21.71 -14.76
C ARG A 167 -8.37 20.66 -14.09
N THR A 168 -8.91 20.02 -13.06
CA THR A 168 -8.18 19.02 -12.29
C THR A 168 -8.80 17.64 -12.45
N TRP A 169 -7.91 16.67 -12.62
CA TRP A 169 -8.22 15.28 -12.95
C TRP A 169 -7.54 14.38 -11.93
N MET A 170 -8.30 13.42 -11.38
CA MET A 170 -7.68 12.31 -10.66
C MET A 170 -6.97 11.43 -11.67
N PHE A 171 -5.69 11.16 -11.45
CA PHE A 171 -4.98 10.20 -12.29
C PHE A 171 -5.27 8.77 -11.83
N ASP A 172 -5.68 7.93 -12.78
CA ASP A 172 -5.91 6.50 -12.54
C ASP A 172 -5.17 5.66 -13.60
N GLY A 173 -3.93 5.30 -13.27
CA GLY A 173 -3.10 4.47 -14.13
C GLY A 173 -3.55 3.00 -14.26
N GLY A 174 -4.63 2.59 -13.60
CA GLY A 174 -5.29 1.30 -13.81
C GLY A 174 -6.53 1.36 -14.69
N ASN A 175 -7.05 2.55 -15.02
CA ASN A 175 -8.23 2.69 -15.85
C ASN A 175 -7.89 2.63 -17.35
N ALA A 176 -8.04 1.45 -17.94
CA ALA A 176 -7.75 1.21 -19.34
C ALA A 176 -8.58 2.05 -20.33
N ALA A 177 -9.75 2.55 -19.91
CA ALA A 177 -10.63 3.35 -20.77
C ALA A 177 -10.24 4.84 -20.79
N ASP A 178 -9.90 5.39 -19.62
CA ASP A 178 -9.48 6.78 -19.47
C ASP A 178 -8.66 6.96 -18.20
N ILE A 179 -7.37 7.29 -18.35
CA ILE A 179 -6.46 7.51 -17.21
C ILE A 179 -6.72 8.83 -16.48
N LEU A 180 -7.53 9.75 -17.07
CA LEU A 180 -7.99 11.00 -16.46
C LEU A 180 -9.53 11.05 -16.52
N PRO A 181 -10.23 10.13 -15.83
CA PRO A 181 -11.65 9.87 -16.07
C PRO A 181 -12.57 11.02 -15.64
N ASN A 182 -13.74 11.09 -16.29
CA ASN A 182 -14.82 12.03 -15.95
C ASN A 182 -15.79 11.47 -14.88
N PRO A 183 -16.44 12.34 -14.07
CA PRO A 183 -16.32 13.80 -14.12
C PRO A 183 -14.95 14.29 -13.61
N GLN A 184 -14.45 15.37 -14.20
CA GLN A 184 -13.40 16.17 -13.57
C GLN A 184 -13.79 16.49 -12.12
N ILE A 185 -12.80 16.74 -11.27
CA ILE A 185 -13.06 16.97 -9.85
C ILE A 185 -13.74 18.34 -9.67
N PRO A 186 -14.95 18.38 -9.09
CA PRO A 186 -15.65 19.64 -8.83
C PRO A 186 -14.84 20.56 -7.89
N GLY A 187 -14.92 21.88 -8.08
CA GLY A 187 -14.31 22.87 -7.17
C GLY A 187 -12.89 23.31 -7.53
N MET A 188 -12.27 22.72 -8.55
CA MET A 188 -10.90 23.00 -9.00
C MET A 188 -10.86 23.59 -10.42
N GLN A 189 -11.65 24.64 -10.65
CA GLN A 189 -11.65 25.37 -11.91
C GLN A 189 -11.22 26.81 -11.69
N TRP A 190 -10.08 27.16 -12.27
CA TRP A 190 -9.47 28.48 -12.14
C TRP A 190 -8.81 28.89 -13.44
N THR A 191 -8.17 30.05 -13.46
CA THR A 191 -7.42 30.54 -14.61
C THR A 191 -6.01 30.91 -14.18
N ILE A 192 -5.01 30.34 -14.86
CA ILE A 192 -3.62 30.80 -14.78
C ILE A 192 -3.28 31.39 -16.15
N ASP A 193 -2.77 32.61 -16.19
CA ASP A 193 -2.37 33.28 -17.44
C ASP A 193 -1.47 32.34 -18.29
N PRO A 194 -1.80 32.08 -19.56
CA PRO A 194 -1.01 31.22 -20.46
C PRO A 194 0.46 31.63 -20.60
N ASN A 195 0.79 32.90 -20.39
CA ASN A 195 2.16 33.40 -20.50
C ASN A 195 3.04 33.03 -19.31
N ILE A 196 2.43 32.63 -18.18
CA ILE A 196 3.15 32.16 -17.01
C ILE A 196 3.73 30.77 -17.29
N LYS A 197 5.03 30.60 -17.05
CA LYS A 197 5.69 29.30 -17.09
C LYS A 197 5.38 28.54 -15.81
N LEU A 198 5.24 27.22 -15.91
CA LEU A 198 4.81 26.36 -14.81
C LEU A 198 5.77 25.20 -14.62
N CYS A 199 5.99 24.83 -13.36
CA CYS A 199 6.58 23.57 -12.96
C CYS A 199 5.95 23.11 -11.63
N VAL A 200 6.39 21.97 -11.12
CA VAL A 200 5.87 21.37 -9.90
C VAL A 200 6.98 21.27 -8.88
N LEU A 201 6.63 21.51 -7.63
CA LEU A 201 7.50 21.39 -6.47
C LEU A 201 6.73 20.68 -5.36
N GLY A 202 6.95 19.37 -5.24
CA GLY A 202 6.14 18.49 -4.39
C GLY A 202 4.64 18.64 -4.66
N ASP A 203 3.89 19.09 -3.66
CA ASP A 203 2.44 19.28 -3.75
C ASP A 203 2.03 20.70 -4.19
N LYS A 204 2.93 21.43 -4.86
CA LYS A 204 2.73 22.83 -5.26
C LYS A 204 2.97 23.01 -6.75
N ILE A 205 2.15 23.85 -7.38
CA ILE A 205 2.45 24.40 -8.70
C ILE A 205 3.23 25.69 -8.51
N VAL A 206 4.34 25.83 -9.23
CA VAL A 206 5.19 27.03 -9.23
C VAL A 206 5.02 27.76 -10.55
N GLY A 207 4.65 29.04 -10.48
CA GLY A 207 4.53 29.91 -11.65
C GLY A 207 5.55 31.03 -11.66
N TRP A 208 6.13 31.30 -12.81
CA TRP A 208 7.03 32.44 -13.00
C TRP A 208 6.93 33.05 -14.40
N SER A 209 7.44 34.28 -14.52
CA SER A 209 7.77 34.93 -15.79
C SER A 209 9.26 35.26 -15.77
N PRO A 210 10.01 35.10 -16.87
CA PRO A 210 11.43 35.46 -16.93
C PRO A 210 11.71 36.93 -16.56
N ASP A 211 10.75 37.82 -16.82
CA ASP A 211 10.85 39.25 -16.53
C ASP A 211 10.53 39.60 -15.05
N SER A 212 9.97 38.63 -14.30
CA SER A 212 9.57 38.79 -12.91
C SER A 212 10.67 38.39 -11.94
N ARG A 213 10.74 39.07 -10.79
CA ARG A 213 11.56 38.68 -9.63
C ARG A 213 10.86 37.71 -8.68
N ASP A 214 9.57 37.52 -8.94
CA ASP A 214 8.66 36.79 -8.08
C ASP A 214 8.25 35.48 -8.73
N ILE A 215 8.07 34.47 -7.89
CA ILE A 215 7.31 33.28 -8.23
C ILE A 215 5.98 33.30 -7.50
N THR A 216 4.98 32.67 -8.10
CA THR A 216 3.70 32.39 -7.45
C THR A 216 3.62 30.92 -7.13
N LEU A 217 3.35 30.60 -5.86
CA LEU A 217 3.08 29.25 -5.42
C LEU A 217 1.58 29.03 -5.30
N TRP A 218 1.13 27.90 -5.83
CA TRP A 218 -0.21 27.40 -5.67
C TRP A 218 -0.14 26.02 -5.00
N PRO A 219 -0.35 25.94 -3.67
CA PRO A 219 -0.47 24.66 -3.00
C PRO A 219 -1.70 23.93 -3.52
N VAL A 220 -1.53 22.64 -3.79
CA VAL A 220 -2.62 21.76 -4.21
C VAL A 220 -2.85 20.79 -3.07
N ASP A 221 -3.92 21.05 -2.31
CA ASP A 221 -4.45 20.08 -1.37
C ASP A 221 -5.67 19.40 -1.98
N PRO A 222 -5.52 18.17 -2.47
CA PRO A 222 -6.61 17.47 -3.10
C PRO A 222 -7.67 16.95 -2.14
N THR A 223 -7.36 16.90 -0.84
CA THR A 223 -8.28 16.42 0.19
C THR A 223 -9.38 17.44 0.50
N LEU A 224 -9.20 18.70 0.08
CA LEU A 224 -10.21 19.74 0.23
C LEU A 224 -11.38 19.51 -0.74
N ALA A 225 -12.60 19.65 -0.21
CA ALA A 225 -13.84 19.49 -0.98
C ALA A 225 -13.92 20.50 -2.14
N CYS A 226 -13.45 21.73 -1.91
CA CYS A 226 -13.30 22.81 -2.89
C CYS A 226 -12.05 23.63 -2.53
N PRO A 227 -10.85 23.29 -2.99
CA PRO A 227 -9.71 24.14 -2.74
C PRO A 227 -9.90 25.43 -3.53
N ALA A 228 -10.09 26.55 -2.81
CA ALA A 228 -9.64 27.82 -3.36
C ALA A 228 -8.14 27.68 -3.69
N LEU A 229 -7.62 28.48 -4.62
CA LEU A 229 -6.19 28.60 -4.82
C LEU A 229 -5.68 29.78 -3.99
N PRO A 230 -5.33 29.59 -2.71
CA PRO A 230 -4.52 30.58 -2.04
C PRO A 230 -3.20 30.61 -2.78
N SER A 231 -2.99 31.65 -3.57
CA SER A 231 -1.68 31.89 -4.16
C SER A 231 -0.83 32.67 -3.17
N LYS A 232 0.44 32.30 -3.07
CA LYS A 232 1.42 33.09 -2.34
C LYS A 232 2.53 33.49 -3.30
N THR A 233 2.68 34.80 -3.50
CA THR A 233 3.77 35.34 -4.30
C THR A 233 4.97 35.57 -3.39
N ILE A 234 6.12 35.03 -3.78
CA ILE A 234 7.37 35.12 -3.04
C ILE A 234 8.41 35.72 -3.98
N THR A 235 9.05 36.80 -3.54
CA THR A 235 10.22 37.35 -4.24
C THR A 235 11.42 36.46 -3.94
N VAL A 236 11.93 35.76 -4.95
CA VAL A 236 13.07 34.84 -4.80
C VAL A 236 14.37 35.51 -5.23
N TRP A 237 14.32 36.38 -6.24
CA TRP A 237 15.51 36.95 -6.85
C TRP A 237 15.62 38.46 -6.67
N ASN A 238 16.87 38.94 -6.57
CA ASN A 238 17.17 40.37 -6.45
C ASN A 238 17.18 41.11 -7.81
N GLY A 239 17.05 40.39 -8.93
CA GLY A 239 17.11 40.91 -10.30
C GLY A 239 16.30 40.04 -11.28
N ALA A 240 16.14 40.51 -12.52
CA ALA A 240 15.48 39.73 -13.57
C ALA A 240 16.31 38.48 -13.92
N LEU A 241 15.62 37.40 -14.28
CA LEU A 241 16.27 36.16 -14.70
C LEU A 241 16.74 36.27 -16.16
N PRO A 242 17.80 35.52 -16.57
CA PRO A 242 18.07 35.29 -17.98
C PRO A 242 16.81 34.80 -18.69
N ALA A 243 16.54 35.33 -19.90
CA ALA A 243 15.29 35.07 -20.62
C ALA A 243 15.08 33.57 -20.96
N ASP A 244 16.16 32.79 -21.06
CA ASP A 244 16.13 31.35 -21.31
C ASP A 244 16.10 30.49 -20.02
N THR A 245 15.94 31.10 -18.84
CA THR A 245 15.90 30.38 -17.56
C THR A 245 14.74 29.39 -17.52
N ILE A 246 15.04 28.17 -17.12
CA ILE A 246 14.07 27.10 -16.86
C ILE A 246 14.08 26.79 -15.36
N LEU A 247 12.89 26.72 -14.77
CA LEU A 247 12.69 26.25 -13.40
C LEU A 247 12.05 24.87 -13.41
N PHE A 248 12.51 23.98 -12.53
CA PHE A 248 11.86 22.70 -12.26
C PHE A 248 12.12 22.28 -10.81
N GLY A 249 11.16 21.59 -10.21
CA GLY A 249 11.32 21.04 -8.87
C GLY A 249 11.94 19.64 -8.91
N VAL A 250 12.71 19.30 -7.87
CA VAL A 250 13.19 17.95 -7.60
C VAL A 250 12.89 17.58 -6.16
N SER A 251 12.45 16.34 -5.95
CA SER A 251 12.15 15.76 -4.64
C SER A 251 13.01 14.51 -4.45
N PRO A 252 14.27 14.67 -3.99
CA PRO A 252 15.19 13.54 -3.82
C PRO A 252 14.70 12.56 -2.76
N LEU A 253 15.31 11.38 -2.72
CA LEU A 253 15.22 10.53 -1.52
C LEU A 253 15.82 11.29 -0.35
N ILE A 254 15.10 11.29 0.77
CA ILE A 254 15.52 12.01 1.97
C ILE A 254 16.72 11.28 2.56
N PRO A 255 17.91 11.90 2.67
CA PRO A 255 19.07 11.22 3.23
C PRO A 255 18.90 11.01 4.75
N LEU A 256 19.59 10.01 5.31
CA LEU A 256 19.62 9.79 6.77
C LEU A 256 20.29 10.97 7.51
N GLU A 257 21.35 11.50 6.90
CA GLU A 257 22.09 12.67 7.36
C GLU A 257 21.87 13.83 6.39
N LEU A 258 21.47 14.98 6.93
CA LEU A 258 21.19 16.15 6.10
C LEU A 258 22.48 16.85 5.67
N PRO A 259 22.61 17.23 4.39
CA PRO A 259 23.72 18.03 3.93
C PRO A 259 23.77 19.38 4.66
N LYS A 260 24.98 19.92 4.82
CA LYS A 260 25.16 21.25 5.42
C LYS A 260 24.36 22.31 4.66
N GLY A 261 23.61 23.13 5.40
CA GLY A 261 22.78 24.20 4.83
C GLY A 261 21.38 23.77 4.41
N VAL A 262 21.07 22.46 4.49
CA VAL A 262 19.71 21.93 4.30
C VAL A 262 19.01 21.88 5.66
N GLN A 263 17.85 22.54 5.75
CA GLN A 263 16.98 22.44 6.92
C GLN A 263 16.15 21.16 6.86
N GLY A 264 15.76 20.62 8.01
CA GLY A 264 14.93 19.42 8.07
C GLY A 264 14.36 19.17 9.44
N GLU A 265 13.55 18.11 9.54
CA GLU A 265 12.78 17.81 10.74
C GLU A 265 13.62 17.48 11.97
N ALA A 266 12.94 17.63 13.12
CA ALA A 266 13.47 17.26 14.43
C ALA A 266 13.89 15.78 14.46
N GLU A 267 15.07 15.57 14.99
CA GLU A 267 15.60 14.26 15.32
C GLU A 267 15.20 13.89 16.75
N GLY A 268 14.77 12.66 16.99
CA GLY A 268 14.43 12.18 18.33
C GLY A 268 13.49 10.99 18.33
N PRO A 269 13.36 10.27 19.47
CA PRO A 269 12.42 9.17 19.59
C PRO A 269 11.01 9.54 19.10
N GLY A 270 10.38 8.63 18.38
CA GLY A 270 9.05 8.82 17.83
C GLY A 270 8.97 9.61 16.52
N THR A 271 10.09 9.94 15.88
CA THR A 271 10.10 10.58 14.54
C THR A 271 10.51 9.62 13.43
N ILE A 272 10.10 9.89 12.18
CA ILE A 272 10.42 9.03 11.03
C ILE A 272 11.94 8.96 10.87
N ARG A 273 12.62 10.10 10.98
CA ARG A 273 14.07 10.15 10.86
C ARG A 273 14.77 9.25 11.88
N TRP A 274 14.28 9.21 13.11
CA TRP A 274 14.82 8.34 14.15
C TRP A 274 14.57 6.86 13.85
N MET A 275 13.36 6.50 13.40
CA MET A 275 13.05 5.15 12.94
C MET A 275 14.01 4.72 11.82
N ARG A 276 14.24 5.57 10.81
CA ARG A 276 15.13 5.29 9.66
C ARG A 276 16.58 5.05 10.06
N GLN A 277 17.06 5.74 11.10
CA GLN A 277 18.42 5.56 11.59
C GLN A 277 18.64 4.20 12.27
N ARG A 278 17.60 3.63 12.92
CA ARG A 278 17.71 2.42 13.75
C ARG A 278 17.11 1.17 13.13
N ILE A 279 15.99 1.30 12.42
CA ILE A 279 15.34 0.19 11.72
C ILE A 279 15.90 0.09 10.31
N LYS A 280 16.46 -1.07 9.97
CA LYS A 280 17.02 -1.41 8.65
C LYS A 280 16.25 -2.53 7.95
N LYS A 281 15.40 -3.26 8.68
CA LYS A 281 14.59 -4.36 8.17
C LYS A 281 13.14 -4.19 8.63
N VAL A 282 12.19 -4.22 7.70
CA VAL A 282 10.75 -4.29 7.99
C VAL A 282 10.23 -5.64 7.52
N VAL A 283 9.63 -6.38 8.46
CA VAL A 283 8.97 -7.67 8.20
C VAL A 283 7.48 -7.48 8.43
N TYR A 284 6.67 -7.80 7.43
CA TYR A 284 5.21 -7.64 7.47
C TYR A 284 4.52 -8.98 7.27
N LEU A 285 3.89 -9.48 8.34
CA LEU A 285 3.08 -10.69 8.33
C LEU A 285 1.60 -10.32 8.35
N MET A 286 0.84 -10.82 7.38
CA MET A 286 -0.61 -10.59 7.29
C MET A 286 -1.40 -11.90 7.36
N LEU A 287 -2.08 -12.10 8.48
CA LEU A 287 -2.99 -13.21 8.79
C LEU A 287 -4.43 -12.93 8.32
N GLU A 288 -5.30 -13.91 8.52
CA GLU A 288 -6.74 -13.97 8.21
C GLU A 288 -7.55 -14.39 9.45
N ASN A 289 -8.85 -14.30 9.35
CA ASN A 289 -9.51 -13.06 9.71
C ASN A 289 -9.95 -13.08 11.16
N ARG A 290 -9.69 -12.00 11.89
CA ARG A 290 -10.03 -11.90 13.31
C ARG A 290 -10.29 -10.46 13.70
N SER A 291 -11.34 -10.21 14.48
CA SER A 291 -11.55 -8.90 15.08
C SER A 291 -10.61 -8.65 16.25
N LEU A 292 -10.36 -7.38 16.57
CA LEU A 292 -9.56 -7.00 17.73
C LEU A 292 -10.14 -7.57 19.02
N ASP A 293 -11.43 -7.33 19.29
CA ASP A 293 -12.09 -7.83 20.49
C ASP A 293 -11.96 -9.35 20.65
N HIS A 294 -12.03 -10.11 19.56
CA HIS A 294 -11.95 -11.57 19.61
C HIS A 294 -10.58 -12.09 20.06
N ILE A 295 -9.49 -11.41 19.70
CA ILE A 295 -8.11 -11.84 19.94
C ILE A 295 -7.50 -11.13 21.16
N PHE A 296 -7.73 -9.83 21.30
CA PHE A 296 -7.12 -8.99 22.32
C PHE A 296 -8.13 -8.29 23.23
N GLY A 297 -9.43 -8.58 23.12
CA GLY A 297 -10.47 -7.92 23.90
C GLY A 297 -10.23 -7.94 25.41
N ASP A 298 -9.60 -9.00 25.93
CA ASP A 298 -9.31 -9.16 27.37
C ASP A 298 -7.81 -9.03 27.71
N ILE A 299 -6.97 -8.53 26.79
CA ILE A 299 -5.50 -8.60 26.91
C ILE A 299 -4.92 -7.89 28.14
N TYR A 300 -5.58 -6.82 28.60
CA TYR A 300 -5.16 -6.02 29.76
C TYR A 300 -6.11 -6.15 30.97
N THR A 301 -7.10 -7.04 30.95
CA THR A 301 -8.00 -7.23 32.09
C THR A 301 -7.23 -7.76 33.29
N GLY A 302 -7.21 -6.98 34.38
CA GLY A 302 -6.42 -7.29 35.58
C GLY A 302 -4.91 -6.99 35.47
N GLY A 303 -4.45 -6.50 34.32
CA GLY A 303 -3.08 -6.05 34.06
C GLY A 303 -2.93 -4.53 34.04
N LYS A 304 -1.71 -4.05 33.76
CA LYS A 304 -1.44 -2.63 33.53
C LYS A 304 -0.84 -2.44 32.14
N VAL A 305 -1.35 -1.45 31.42
CA VAL A 305 -0.68 -0.91 30.22
C VAL A 305 0.59 -0.18 30.68
N GLY A 306 1.70 -0.40 29.98
CA GLY A 306 2.97 0.25 30.27
C GLY A 306 3.00 1.68 29.76
N LYS A 307 2.64 1.89 28.49
CA LYS A 307 2.66 3.20 27.82
C LYS A 307 1.49 3.39 26.87
N PHE A 308 1.06 4.64 26.71
CA PHE A 308 0.10 5.06 25.69
C PHE A 308 0.75 6.01 24.69
N ILE A 309 0.46 5.81 23.40
CA ILE A 309 0.84 6.71 22.31
C ILE A 309 -0.43 7.23 21.63
N GLY A 310 -0.46 8.53 21.33
CA GLY A 310 -1.67 9.21 20.87
C GLY A 310 -2.58 9.57 22.04
N SER A 311 -3.66 8.81 22.25
CA SER A 311 -4.60 8.98 23.36
C SER A 311 -4.19 8.18 24.60
N ASP A 312 -4.38 8.76 25.79
CA ASP A 312 -4.12 8.14 27.10
C ASP A 312 -5.29 7.32 27.67
N LYS A 313 -6.41 7.23 26.91
CA LYS A 313 -7.54 6.38 27.28
C LYS A 313 -7.12 4.93 27.49
N PRO A 314 -7.73 4.20 28.45
CA PRO A 314 -7.53 2.76 28.61
C PRO A 314 -7.70 2.00 27.30
N PHE A 315 -7.08 0.81 27.21
CA PHE A 315 -7.28 -0.08 26.06
C PHE A 315 -8.78 -0.37 25.88
N ASP A 316 -9.28 -0.16 24.66
CA ASP A 316 -10.69 -0.26 24.31
C ASP A 316 -11.04 -1.69 23.86
N GLY A 317 -11.10 -2.60 24.83
CA GLY A 317 -11.31 -4.03 24.61
C GLY A 317 -12.74 -4.52 24.85
N ALA A 318 -12.90 -5.84 24.85
CA ALA A 318 -14.18 -6.51 25.01
C ALA A 318 -14.81 -6.26 26.38
N SER A 319 -16.14 -6.23 26.44
CA SER A 319 -16.90 -6.02 27.68
C SER A 319 -18.19 -6.82 27.67
N ASN A 320 -18.54 -7.41 28.83
CA ASN A 320 -19.81 -8.11 29.03
C ASN A 320 -21.04 -7.19 29.02
N THR A 321 -20.85 -5.88 28.90
CA THR A 321 -21.92 -4.90 28.66
C THR A 321 -22.31 -4.81 27.19
N ASN A 322 -21.44 -5.25 26.28
CA ASN A 322 -21.67 -5.25 24.84
C ASN A 322 -22.61 -6.41 24.49
N TRP A 323 -23.55 -6.17 23.58
CA TRP A 323 -24.53 -7.18 23.16
C TRP A 323 -25.06 -6.91 21.75
N ASN A 324 -25.51 -7.98 21.09
CA ASN A 324 -26.30 -7.98 19.87
C ASN A 324 -27.58 -8.80 20.10
N ALA A 325 -28.64 -8.55 19.34
CA ALA A 325 -29.87 -9.31 19.43
C ALA A 325 -30.12 -10.14 18.17
N ASP A 326 -30.73 -11.31 18.31
CA ASP A 326 -31.22 -12.07 17.17
C ASP A 326 -32.49 -11.45 16.56
N HIS A 327 -33.03 -12.09 15.51
CA HIS A 327 -34.28 -11.67 14.88
C HIS A 327 -35.51 -11.74 15.81
N ASN A 328 -35.44 -12.45 16.94
CA ASN A 328 -36.50 -12.55 17.94
C ASN A 328 -36.32 -11.56 19.11
N GLY A 329 -35.25 -10.75 19.10
CA GLY A 329 -34.92 -9.82 20.18
C GLY A 329 -34.18 -10.44 21.37
N HIS A 330 -33.78 -11.72 21.29
CA HIS A 330 -32.95 -12.36 22.31
C HIS A 330 -31.54 -11.79 22.27
N ARG A 331 -31.03 -11.35 23.42
CA ARG A 331 -29.72 -10.70 23.53
C ARG A 331 -28.61 -11.70 23.81
N TYR A 332 -27.56 -11.62 23.03
CA TYR A 332 -26.28 -12.30 23.24
C TYR A 332 -25.25 -11.26 23.67
N TYR A 333 -24.64 -11.48 24.83
CA TYR A 333 -23.62 -10.60 25.39
C TYR A 333 -22.25 -11.07 24.96
N GLN A 334 -21.33 -10.14 24.78
CA GLN A 334 -19.93 -10.45 24.49
C GLN A 334 -19.30 -11.13 25.71
N THR A 335 -18.85 -12.36 25.57
CA THR A 335 -18.31 -13.17 26.67
C THR A 335 -17.04 -13.90 26.31
N LYS A 336 -16.22 -14.23 27.32
CA LYS A 336 -15.05 -15.07 27.12
C LYS A 336 -15.48 -16.50 26.74
N PHE A 337 -14.77 -17.14 25.80
CA PHE A 337 -14.98 -18.56 25.51
C PHE A 337 -14.83 -19.41 26.78
N SER A 338 -15.82 -20.26 27.04
CA SER A 338 -15.79 -21.19 28.17
C SER A 338 -14.97 -22.46 27.90
N VAL A 339 -14.60 -22.69 26.63
CA VAL A 339 -13.85 -23.85 26.17
C VAL A 339 -12.41 -23.43 25.87
N HIS A 340 -11.45 -24.22 26.33
CA HIS A 340 -10.03 -23.99 26.06
C HIS A 340 -9.62 -24.61 24.71
N SER A 341 -10.13 -24.04 23.62
CA SER A 341 -9.79 -24.38 22.22
C SER A 341 -9.72 -23.12 21.37
N VAL A 342 -8.89 -23.10 20.32
CA VAL A 342 -8.65 -21.92 19.46
C VAL A 342 -9.18 -22.09 18.02
N ASP A 343 -10.19 -22.94 17.86
CA ASP A 343 -10.82 -23.30 16.59
C ASP A 343 -12.27 -22.79 16.47
N TYR A 344 -12.55 -21.65 17.10
CA TYR A 344 -13.82 -20.93 17.03
C TYR A 344 -13.72 -19.64 16.20
N PRO A 345 -14.83 -19.16 15.61
CA PRO A 345 -16.16 -19.79 15.57
C PRO A 345 -16.20 -21.09 14.72
N LYS A 346 -17.13 -22.00 14.99
CA LYS A 346 -17.24 -23.33 14.32
C LYS A 346 -17.93 -23.26 12.96
N GLY A 347 -18.42 -22.10 12.58
CA GLY A 347 -18.90 -21.79 11.24
C GLY A 347 -18.32 -20.48 10.77
N ASP A 348 -18.20 -20.37 9.45
CA ASP A 348 -17.67 -19.20 8.76
C ASP A 348 -18.69 -18.05 8.78
N PRO A 349 -18.45 -16.98 9.57
CA PRO A 349 -19.36 -15.85 9.61
C PRO A 349 -19.36 -15.10 8.28
N ASP A 350 -20.42 -14.35 7.99
CA ASP A 350 -20.47 -13.57 6.76
C ASP A 350 -19.45 -12.45 6.80
N HIS A 351 -18.56 -12.39 5.82
CA HIS A 351 -17.56 -11.35 5.65
C HIS A 351 -17.55 -10.76 4.23
N SER A 352 -18.62 -11.00 3.46
CA SER A 352 -18.88 -10.27 2.21
C SER A 352 -19.16 -8.79 2.51
N TYR A 353 -18.92 -7.90 1.55
CA TYR A 353 -19.21 -6.46 1.76
C TYR A 353 -20.66 -6.25 2.20
N SER A 354 -21.61 -6.89 1.51
CA SER A 354 -23.04 -6.79 1.85
C SER A 354 -23.36 -7.30 3.26
N GLY A 355 -22.75 -8.43 3.66
CA GLY A 355 -22.89 -9.00 4.99
C GLY A 355 -22.37 -8.05 6.08
N ILE A 356 -21.18 -7.46 5.87
CA ILE A 356 -20.60 -6.52 6.83
C ILE A 356 -21.44 -5.26 6.95
N ILE A 357 -21.96 -4.72 5.86
CA ILE A 357 -22.88 -3.57 5.91
C ILE A 357 -24.11 -3.90 6.79
N GLN A 358 -24.71 -5.08 6.63
CA GLN A 358 -25.81 -5.49 7.50
C GLN A 358 -25.37 -5.64 8.97
N GLN A 359 -24.17 -6.14 9.25
CA GLN A 359 -23.64 -6.26 10.61
C GLN A 359 -23.44 -4.89 11.28
N LEU A 360 -22.86 -3.94 10.54
CA LEU A 360 -22.61 -2.58 11.00
C LEU A 360 -23.90 -1.79 11.25
N PHE A 361 -24.93 -1.96 10.42
CA PHE A 361 -26.14 -1.12 10.39
C PHE A 361 -27.44 -1.83 10.81
N ASP A 362 -27.31 -2.85 11.66
CA ASP A 362 -28.40 -3.61 12.27
C ASP A 362 -29.38 -4.28 11.27
N GLY A 363 -28.83 -4.80 10.17
CA GLY A 363 -29.56 -5.51 9.12
C GLY A 363 -30.00 -4.65 7.94
N ALA A 364 -29.51 -3.42 7.84
CA ALA A 364 -29.76 -2.59 6.66
C ALA A 364 -28.73 -2.83 5.55
N ASP A 365 -29.16 -2.62 4.31
CA ASP A 365 -28.35 -2.88 3.12
C ASP A 365 -27.50 -1.69 2.65
N SER A 366 -27.51 -0.57 3.39
CA SER A 366 -26.71 0.61 3.03
C SER A 366 -26.21 1.39 4.24
N ASN A 367 -25.05 2.05 4.04
CA ASN A 367 -24.38 2.94 4.98
C ASN A 367 -24.76 4.42 4.80
N ALA A 368 -25.61 4.77 3.83
CA ALA A 368 -25.82 6.16 3.40
C ALA A 368 -26.30 7.07 4.55
N GLY A 369 -25.42 7.98 4.99
CA GLY A 369 -25.70 8.97 6.04
C GLY A 369 -25.90 8.39 7.45
N ARG A 370 -25.45 7.16 7.70
CA ARG A 370 -25.63 6.46 8.98
C ARG A 370 -24.32 6.32 9.74
N ILE A 371 -24.41 6.24 11.05
CA ILE A 371 -23.30 5.86 11.93
C ILE A 371 -23.43 4.37 12.21
N PRO A 372 -22.35 3.56 12.07
CA PRO A 372 -22.42 2.14 12.42
C PRO A 372 -22.84 1.93 13.88
N GLU A 373 -23.78 1.00 14.10
CA GLU A 373 -24.35 0.67 15.41
C GLU A 373 -23.73 -0.58 16.02
N MET A 374 -23.10 -1.41 15.18
CA MET A 374 -22.49 -2.70 15.56
C MET A 374 -23.51 -3.68 16.16
N LYS A 375 -24.74 -3.76 15.61
CA LYS A 375 -25.86 -4.55 16.17
C LYS A 375 -26.36 -5.73 15.34
N GLY A 376 -25.85 -5.91 14.12
CA GLY A 376 -26.32 -6.94 13.19
C GLY A 376 -25.53 -8.25 13.18
N PHE A 377 -24.46 -8.41 13.97
CA PHE A 377 -23.57 -9.57 13.92
C PHE A 377 -24.27 -10.88 14.26
N VAL A 378 -25.07 -10.90 15.33
CA VAL A 378 -25.87 -12.07 15.74
C VAL A 378 -26.94 -12.42 14.71
N LYS A 379 -27.58 -11.41 14.10
CA LYS A 379 -28.60 -11.63 13.05
C LYS A 379 -27.97 -12.26 11.81
N SER A 380 -26.88 -11.66 11.34
CA SER A 380 -26.10 -12.15 10.20
C SER A 380 -25.61 -13.59 10.44
N TYR A 381 -24.99 -13.85 11.60
CA TYR A 381 -24.45 -15.18 11.90
C TYR A 381 -25.54 -16.24 12.15
N GLY A 382 -26.59 -15.91 12.91
CA GLY A 382 -27.69 -16.84 13.23
C GLY A 382 -28.44 -17.34 12.00
N SER A 383 -28.48 -16.54 10.92
CA SER A 383 -29.05 -16.97 9.63
C SER A 383 -28.27 -18.11 8.95
N ARG A 384 -27.01 -18.35 9.34
CA ARG A 384 -26.14 -19.43 8.87
C ARG A 384 -26.21 -20.71 9.73
N GLY A 385 -27.17 -20.80 10.66
CA GLY A 385 -27.53 -22.05 11.36
C GLY A 385 -26.54 -22.53 12.42
N LYS A 386 -25.75 -21.62 13.00
CA LYS A 386 -24.76 -21.90 14.07
C LYS A 386 -25.14 -21.22 15.38
N SER A 387 -24.44 -21.55 16.47
CA SER A 387 -24.72 -20.98 17.80
C SER A 387 -24.41 -19.47 17.79
N PRO A 388 -25.41 -18.57 17.95
CA PRO A 388 -25.18 -17.14 17.73
C PRO A 388 -24.27 -16.46 18.76
N ASP A 389 -23.95 -17.11 19.86
CA ASP A 389 -22.98 -16.61 20.85
C ASP A 389 -21.52 -16.70 20.34
N GLU A 390 -21.20 -17.62 19.44
CA GLU A 390 -19.81 -17.82 18.98
C GLU A 390 -19.21 -16.57 18.33
N VAL A 391 -20.01 -15.83 17.54
CA VAL A 391 -19.57 -14.59 16.90
C VAL A 391 -19.35 -13.45 17.89
N MET A 392 -19.98 -13.54 19.08
CA MET A 392 -19.88 -12.56 20.16
C MET A 392 -18.76 -12.91 21.16
N ASN A 393 -18.22 -14.11 21.11
CA ASN A 393 -17.24 -14.57 22.10
C ASN A 393 -15.82 -14.11 21.76
N TYR A 394 -14.97 -14.00 22.78
CA TYR A 394 -13.55 -13.66 22.66
C TYR A 394 -12.66 -14.62 23.45
N TYR A 395 -11.40 -14.74 23.05
CA TYR A 395 -10.46 -15.65 23.69
C TYR A 395 -9.89 -15.08 24.99
N ASP A 396 -9.55 -16.00 25.90
CA ASP A 396 -8.60 -15.68 26.95
C ASP A 396 -7.22 -15.45 26.30
N PRO A 397 -6.52 -14.34 26.59
CA PRO A 397 -5.21 -14.07 26.02
C PRO A 397 -4.20 -15.20 26.22
N ASP A 398 -4.29 -15.96 27.32
CA ASP A 398 -3.36 -17.05 27.62
C ASP A 398 -3.53 -18.25 26.66
N MET A 399 -4.66 -18.33 25.96
CA MET A 399 -4.89 -19.34 24.91
C MET A 399 -4.17 -19.00 23.59
N LEU A 400 -3.78 -17.74 23.42
CA LEU A 400 -3.28 -17.20 22.15
C LEU A 400 -1.78 -16.93 22.19
N GLU A 401 -1.04 -17.51 23.13
CA GLU A 401 0.41 -17.48 23.07
C GLU A 401 0.88 -18.21 21.79
N PRO A 402 1.81 -17.60 21.01
CA PRO A 402 2.71 -16.50 21.35
C PRO A 402 2.18 -15.07 21.11
N LEU A 403 1.05 -14.91 20.40
CA LEU A 403 0.59 -13.63 19.89
C LEU A 403 0.26 -12.63 21.01
N SER A 404 -0.47 -13.07 22.04
CA SER A 404 -0.81 -12.25 23.21
C SER A 404 0.41 -11.84 24.03
N MET A 405 1.40 -12.74 24.16
CA MET A 405 2.68 -12.46 24.81
C MET A 405 3.43 -11.34 24.08
N LEU A 406 3.52 -11.40 22.75
CA LEU A 406 4.17 -10.37 21.95
C LEU A 406 3.46 -9.02 22.05
N ALA A 407 2.13 -9.01 22.00
CA ALA A 407 1.32 -7.80 22.18
C ALA A 407 1.54 -7.15 23.55
N LYS A 408 1.59 -7.94 24.64
CA LYS A 408 1.89 -7.45 26.00
C LYS A 408 3.34 -6.95 26.14
N GLN A 409 4.30 -7.55 25.43
CA GLN A 409 5.73 -7.22 25.55
C GLN A 409 6.17 -6.02 24.69
N PHE A 410 5.43 -5.69 23.63
CA PHE A 410 5.77 -4.63 22.69
C PHE A 410 4.60 -3.66 22.54
N ALA A 411 4.08 -3.45 21.32
CA ALA A 411 3.01 -2.52 21.06
C ALA A 411 1.81 -3.20 20.37
N VAL A 412 0.60 -2.88 20.84
CA VAL A 412 -0.68 -3.30 20.24
C VAL A 412 -1.56 -2.08 19.97
N SER A 413 -2.25 -2.05 18.83
CA SER A 413 -3.23 -1.01 18.52
C SER A 413 -4.63 -1.51 18.86
N ASP A 414 -5.43 -0.65 19.48
CA ASP A 414 -6.88 -0.82 19.62
C ASP A 414 -7.67 0.14 18.73
N ALA A 415 -6.98 0.74 17.76
CA ALA A 415 -7.49 1.76 16.84
C ALA A 415 -7.02 1.49 15.41
N TRP A 416 -6.83 0.20 15.07
CA TRP A 416 -6.49 -0.27 13.74
C TRP A 416 -7.69 -1.00 13.12
N PHE A 417 -8.13 -0.53 11.96
CA PHE A 417 -9.32 -1.02 11.26
C PHE A 417 -8.90 -1.66 9.94
N CYS A 418 -9.65 -2.64 9.45
CA CYS A 418 -9.49 -3.05 8.05
C CYS A 418 -9.96 -1.92 7.12
N SER A 419 -9.39 -1.87 5.91
CA SER A 419 -9.53 -0.68 5.06
C SER A 419 -10.92 -0.52 4.45
N LEU A 420 -11.74 -1.56 4.36
CA LEU A 420 -13.14 -1.42 4.00
C LEU A 420 -13.99 -2.54 4.65
N PRO A 421 -15.31 -2.33 4.84
CA PRO A 421 -16.22 -3.36 5.31
C PRO A 421 -16.40 -4.45 4.23
N GLY A 422 -15.61 -5.53 4.26
CA GLY A 422 -15.63 -6.55 3.22
C GLY A 422 -14.50 -7.57 3.34
N PRO A 423 -14.33 -8.44 2.35
CA PRO A 423 -13.54 -9.66 2.48
C PRO A 423 -12.03 -9.45 2.22
N THR A 424 -11.31 -10.57 2.07
CA THR A 424 -9.86 -10.67 1.94
C THR A 424 -9.23 -9.86 0.81
N ASP A 425 -9.55 -10.16 -0.46
CA ASP A 425 -8.84 -9.56 -1.60
C ASP A 425 -8.85 -8.02 -1.59
N PRO A 426 -9.98 -7.33 -1.36
CA PRO A 426 -9.98 -5.88 -1.34
C PRO A 426 -9.17 -5.29 -0.16
N ASN A 427 -9.23 -5.89 1.04
CA ASN A 427 -8.46 -5.41 2.18
C ASN A 427 -6.95 -5.65 2.02
N ARG A 428 -6.55 -6.79 1.45
CA ARG A 428 -5.15 -7.04 1.07
C ARG A 428 -4.67 -6.10 -0.03
N ALA A 429 -5.51 -5.80 -1.03
CA ALA A 429 -5.20 -4.82 -2.06
C ALA A 429 -4.91 -3.42 -1.48
N PHE A 430 -5.68 -2.97 -0.48
CA PHE A 430 -5.41 -1.71 0.22
C PHE A 430 -4.03 -1.70 0.87
N SER A 431 -3.61 -2.81 1.47
CA SER A 431 -2.31 -2.92 2.15
C SER A 431 -1.11 -2.89 1.22
N LEU A 432 -1.33 -3.05 -0.09
CA LEU A 432 -0.27 -3.14 -1.10
C LEU A 432 -0.34 -2.03 -2.15
N THR A 433 -1.51 -1.45 -2.39
CA THR A 433 -1.74 -0.51 -3.49
C THR A 433 -2.42 0.80 -3.07
N GLY A 434 -2.86 0.91 -1.81
CA GLY A 434 -3.63 2.06 -1.32
C GLY A 434 -5.10 2.09 -1.77
N SER A 435 -5.55 1.10 -2.55
CA SER A 435 -6.95 0.95 -2.99
C SER A 435 -7.36 -0.52 -3.17
N SER A 436 -8.63 -0.78 -3.43
CA SER A 436 -9.14 -2.10 -3.83
C SER A 436 -9.55 -2.17 -5.30
N PHE A 437 -8.99 -1.30 -6.15
CA PHE A 437 -9.33 -1.21 -7.59
C PHE A 437 -10.82 -0.99 -7.87
N SER A 438 -11.50 -0.19 -7.03
CA SER A 438 -12.96 0.01 -7.08
C SER A 438 -13.78 -1.29 -6.95
N LYS A 439 -13.28 -2.29 -6.23
CA LYS A 439 -14.00 -3.54 -5.93
C LYS A 439 -14.26 -3.66 -4.44
N THR A 440 -15.50 -4.02 -4.06
CA THR A 440 -15.85 -4.29 -2.66
C THR A 440 -15.81 -5.76 -2.27
N GLU A 441 -15.89 -6.68 -3.25
CA GLU A 441 -15.89 -8.13 -3.01
C GLU A 441 -14.56 -8.77 -3.41
N ASN A 442 -14.39 -10.04 -3.04
CA ASN A 442 -13.28 -10.87 -3.52
C ASN A 442 -13.25 -10.87 -5.05
N PHE A 443 -12.04 -10.81 -5.62
CA PHE A 443 -11.85 -10.68 -7.05
C PHE A 443 -12.29 -11.96 -7.77
N GLU A 444 -12.68 -11.81 -9.03
CA GLU A 444 -13.26 -12.88 -9.82
C GLU A 444 -12.33 -14.10 -9.91
N SER A 445 -12.92 -15.29 -10.01
CA SER A 445 -12.20 -16.55 -10.28
C SER A 445 -12.15 -16.86 -11.78
N GLY A 446 -11.68 -18.05 -12.15
CA GLY A 446 -11.72 -18.50 -13.53
C GLY A 446 -10.65 -17.87 -14.41
N GLU A 447 -10.96 -17.72 -15.70
CA GLU A 447 -10.05 -17.11 -16.67
C GLU A 447 -9.68 -15.67 -16.31
N ILE A 448 -10.58 -14.92 -15.69
CA ILE A 448 -10.32 -13.53 -15.28
C ILE A 448 -9.18 -13.50 -14.26
N TYR A 449 -9.20 -14.41 -13.28
CA TYR A 449 -8.12 -14.54 -12.30
C TYR A 449 -6.79 -14.88 -12.97
N ILE A 450 -6.76 -15.88 -13.85
CA ILE A 450 -5.52 -16.29 -14.54
C ILE A 450 -4.94 -15.13 -15.37
N LYS A 451 -5.82 -14.37 -16.03
CA LYS A 451 -5.46 -13.24 -16.89
C LYS A 451 -5.23 -11.94 -16.12
N TRP A 452 -5.38 -11.95 -14.80
CA TRP A 452 -5.22 -10.77 -13.95
C TRP A 452 -3.89 -10.04 -14.18
N PRO A 453 -2.71 -10.70 -14.20
CA PRO A 453 -1.43 -10.04 -14.45
C PRO A 453 -1.32 -9.38 -15.84
N TYR A 454 -2.19 -9.76 -16.77
CA TYR A 454 -2.19 -9.31 -18.16
C TYR A 454 -3.23 -8.22 -18.44
N SER A 455 -3.72 -7.55 -17.39
CA SER A 455 -4.59 -6.39 -17.48
C SER A 455 -3.97 -5.19 -16.77
N PRO A 456 -4.26 -3.94 -17.18
CA PRO A 456 -3.77 -2.75 -16.49
C PRO A 456 -4.33 -2.67 -15.07
N HIS A 457 -3.44 -2.51 -14.10
CA HIS A 457 -3.78 -2.27 -12.69
C HIS A 457 -3.03 -1.06 -12.14
N ARG A 458 -3.55 -0.51 -11.04
CA ARG A 458 -2.86 0.56 -10.28
C ARG A 458 -1.54 0.04 -9.70
N PRO A 459 -0.60 0.94 -9.34
CA PRO A 459 0.68 0.52 -8.79
C PRO A 459 0.53 -0.19 -7.46
N SER A 460 1.40 -1.16 -7.20
CA SER A 460 1.66 -1.63 -5.84
C SER A 460 2.84 -0.90 -5.23
N VAL A 461 3.09 -1.14 -3.95
CA VAL A 461 4.22 -0.58 -3.22
C VAL A 461 5.55 -0.97 -3.84
N TRP A 462 5.66 -2.16 -4.45
CA TRP A 462 6.87 -2.59 -5.14
C TRP A 462 7.14 -1.77 -6.40
N ASP A 463 6.11 -1.34 -7.11
CA ASP A 463 6.27 -0.41 -8.25
C ASP A 463 6.90 0.90 -7.77
N VAL A 464 6.43 1.43 -6.64
CA VAL A 464 6.97 2.67 -6.06
C VAL A 464 8.43 2.46 -5.63
N LEU A 465 8.73 1.39 -4.91
CA LEU A 465 10.10 1.07 -4.50
C LEU A 465 11.02 0.92 -5.73
N TRP A 466 10.57 0.20 -6.75
CA TRP A 466 11.31 -0.01 -8.00
C TRP A 466 11.59 1.29 -8.74
N ALA A 467 10.56 2.11 -8.92
CA ALA A 467 10.64 3.42 -9.58
C ALA A 467 11.58 4.40 -8.85
N HIS A 468 11.91 4.12 -7.58
CA HIS A 468 12.86 4.87 -6.76
C HIS A 468 14.21 4.18 -6.56
N GLY A 469 14.44 3.06 -7.25
CA GLY A 469 15.68 2.30 -7.27
C GLY A 469 15.91 1.38 -6.06
N ILE A 470 14.86 1.10 -5.30
CA ILE A 470 14.89 0.23 -4.12
C ILE A 470 14.46 -1.18 -4.54
N LYS A 471 15.44 -2.08 -4.67
CA LYS A 471 15.23 -3.47 -5.13
C LYS A 471 15.37 -4.53 -4.02
N ASP A 472 15.86 -4.16 -2.84
CA ASP A 472 16.15 -5.12 -1.77
C ASP A 472 14.90 -5.50 -0.98
N TRP A 473 13.99 -6.23 -1.60
CA TRP A 473 12.75 -6.71 -0.99
C TRP A 473 12.45 -8.15 -1.42
N LYS A 474 11.71 -8.89 -0.60
CA LYS A 474 11.21 -10.23 -0.96
C LYS A 474 9.80 -10.49 -0.45
N LEU A 475 9.09 -11.29 -1.23
CA LEU A 475 7.85 -11.96 -0.89
C LEU A 475 8.18 -13.38 -0.41
N TYR A 476 7.63 -13.77 0.73
CA TYR A 476 7.77 -15.11 1.28
C TYR A 476 6.40 -15.78 1.37
N TYR A 477 6.25 -16.91 0.68
CA TYR A 477 5.04 -17.74 0.74
C TYR A 477 5.28 -19.03 1.51
N HIS A 478 4.23 -19.56 2.11
CA HIS A 478 4.26 -20.90 2.70
C HIS A 478 3.88 -22.01 1.71
N THR A 479 3.15 -21.68 0.64
CA THR A 479 2.75 -22.67 -0.36
C THR A 479 2.43 -22.01 -1.71
N THR A 480 2.58 -22.79 -2.79
CA THR A 480 2.17 -22.42 -4.15
C THR A 480 0.87 -23.11 -4.55
N TRP A 481 0.17 -22.53 -5.50
CA TRP A 481 -1.18 -22.94 -5.91
C TRP A 481 -1.28 -23.14 -7.41
N GLY A 482 -1.12 -24.37 -7.88
CA GLY A 482 -1.02 -24.62 -9.32
C GLY A 482 0.06 -23.73 -9.97
N ASN A 483 1.20 -23.57 -9.28
CA ASN A 483 2.30 -22.66 -9.60
C ASN A 483 2.06 -21.15 -9.38
N LEU A 484 0.90 -20.73 -8.89
CA LEU A 484 0.66 -19.34 -8.50
C LEU A 484 1.08 -19.06 -7.06
N ARG A 485 1.42 -17.80 -6.82
CA ARG A 485 1.79 -17.22 -5.52
C ARG A 485 0.87 -16.01 -5.35
N TYR A 486 -0.06 -16.05 -4.40
CA TYR A 486 -1.23 -15.15 -4.34
C TYR A 486 -0.86 -13.68 -4.47
N THR A 487 -0.04 -13.20 -3.53
CA THR A 487 0.32 -11.79 -3.42
C THR A 487 1.03 -11.32 -4.68
N ASN A 488 1.93 -12.15 -5.22
CA ASN A 488 2.64 -11.82 -6.45
C ASN A 488 1.72 -11.82 -7.67
N HIS A 489 0.85 -12.81 -7.80
CA HIS A 489 -0.05 -12.94 -8.93
C HIS A 489 -1.00 -11.74 -9.04
N LEU A 490 -1.54 -11.26 -7.92
CA LEU A 490 -2.49 -10.15 -7.94
C LEU A 490 -1.85 -8.76 -7.96
N PHE A 491 -0.65 -8.58 -7.41
CA PHE A 491 -0.12 -7.24 -7.10
C PHE A 491 1.27 -6.94 -7.64
N LEU A 492 1.95 -7.88 -8.30
CA LEU A 492 3.34 -7.70 -8.75
C LEU A 492 3.65 -8.28 -10.13
N LYS A 493 3.08 -9.45 -10.46
CA LYS A 493 3.34 -10.14 -11.72
C LYS A 493 2.86 -9.27 -12.89
N GLY A 494 3.70 -9.13 -13.91
CA GLY A 494 3.42 -8.28 -15.07
C GLY A 494 3.69 -6.80 -14.85
N HIS A 495 4.04 -6.37 -13.62
CA HIS A 495 4.33 -4.97 -13.32
C HIS A 495 5.81 -4.62 -13.51
N ILE A 496 6.73 -5.55 -13.22
CA ILE A 496 8.18 -5.31 -13.31
C ILE A 496 8.84 -6.48 -14.06
N GLN A 497 9.38 -6.19 -15.25
CA GLN A 497 9.91 -7.23 -16.14
C GLN A 497 11.10 -8.00 -15.55
N GLU A 498 12.04 -7.31 -14.90
CA GLU A 498 13.22 -7.95 -14.27
C GLU A 498 12.79 -8.91 -13.15
N VAL A 499 11.78 -8.52 -12.37
CA VAL A 499 11.20 -9.35 -11.31
C VAL A 499 10.51 -10.57 -11.90
N ASP A 500 9.72 -10.41 -12.96
CA ASP A 500 9.06 -11.53 -13.63
C ASP A 500 10.07 -12.53 -14.22
N GLN A 501 11.17 -12.04 -14.80
CA GLN A 501 12.25 -12.87 -15.35
C GLN A 501 13.08 -13.59 -14.27
N ALA A 502 13.19 -13.00 -13.08
CA ALA A 502 13.96 -13.52 -11.96
C ALA A 502 13.09 -13.77 -10.73
N SER A 503 11.89 -14.32 -10.93
CA SER A 503 10.83 -14.41 -9.92
C SER A 503 11.30 -15.03 -8.60
N ASP A 504 12.13 -16.07 -8.65
CA ASP A 504 12.64 -16.77 -7.46
C ASP A 504 13.61 -15.93 -6.61
N ASN A 505 14.21 -14.88 -7.16
CA ASN A 505 15.05 -13.95 -6.38
C ASN A 505 14.20 -13.07 -5.47
N TYR A 506 12.97 -12.77 -5.89
CA TYR A 506 12.05 -11.84 -5.21
C TYR A 506 10.93 -12.56 -4.48
N ASN A 507 10.71 -13.84 -4.78
CA ASN A 507 9.55 -14.56 -4.31
C ASN A 507 9.88 -16.02 -4.02
N THR A 508 9.92 -16.37 -2.74
CA THR A 508 10.51 -17.63 -2.26
C THR A 508 9.74 -18.22 -1.08
N ASP A 509 10.09 -19.45 -0.71
CA ASP A 509 9.48 -20.17 0.40
C ASP A 509 9.88 -19.58 1.76
N ILE A 510 8.98 -19.65 2.74
CA ILE A 510 9.22 -19.19 4.12
C ILE A 510 10.47 -19.79 4.77
N SER A 511 10.89 -20.99 4.39
CA SER A 511 12.13 -21.58 4.91
C SER A 511 13.37 -20.73 4.59
N GLU A 512 13.37 -20.02 3.46
CA GLU A 512 14.42 -19.05 3.14
C GLU A 512 14.35 -17.82 4.05
N PHE A 513 13.15 -17.33 4.41
CA PHE A 513 13.00 -16.28 5.41
C PHE A 513 13.62 -16.71 6.76
N ILE A 514 13.26 -17.90 7.25
CA ILE A 514 13.73 -18.39 8.56
C ILE A 514 15.26 -18.52 8.60
N SER A 515 15.86 -19.04 7.52
CA SER A 515 17.32 -19.16 7.41
C SER A 515 18.00 -17.79 7.27
N SER A 516 17.44 -16.88 6.47
CA SER A 516 17.96 -15.52 6.28
C SER A 516 17.87 -14.67 7.54
N ALA A 517 16.78 -14.80 8.30
CA ALA A 517 16.59 -14.15 9.59
C ALA A 517 17.69 -14.55 10.59
N LYS A 518 17.96 -15.86 10.70
CA LYS A 518 19.01 -16.39 11.57
C LYS A 518 20.42 -15.98 11.11
N ALA A 519 20.61 -15.83 9.80
CA ALA A 519 21.89 -15.47 9.21
C ALA A 519 22.19 -13.95 9.19
N GLY A 520 21.18 -13.09 9.39
CA GLY A 520 21.34 -11.64 9.24
C GLY A 520 21.43 -11.20 7.77
N THR A 521 20.68 -11.87 6.89
CA THR A 521 20.71 -11.62 5.44
C THR A 521 19.34 -11.34 4.86
N LEU A 522 18.36 -10.97 5.68
CA LEU A 522 17.04 -10.55 5.20
C LEU A 522 17.14 -9.31 4.31
N PRO A 523 16.26 -9.15 3.33
CA PRO A 523 16.15 -7.90 2.56
C PRO A 523 15.62 -6.75 3.44
N ILE A 524 15.75 -5.49 3.00
CA ILE A 524 15.20 -4.35 3.78
C ILE A 524 13.69 -4.46 4.00
N PHE A 525 12.94 -5.04 3.06
CA PHE A 525 11.51 -5.27 3.20
C PHE A 525 11.15 -6.73 2.91
N SER A 526 10.54 -7.41 3.88
CA SER A 526 10.04 -8.78 3.78
C SER A 526 8.54 -8.80 3.97
N PHE A 527 7.78 -9.23 2.97
CA PHE A 527 6.34 -9.50 3.10
C PHE A 527 6.12 -11.00 3.22
N ILE A 528 5.34 -11.43 4.21
CA ILE A 528 5.06 -12.84 4.47
C ILE A 528 3.57 -13.11 4.28
N GLU A 529 3.25 -14.01 3.36
CA GLU A 529 1.90 -14.54 3.18
C GLU A 529 1.73 -15.94 3.81
N PRO A 530 0.60 -16.20 4.49
CA PRO A 530 0.33 -17.51 5.07
C PRO A 530 0.04 -18.57 4.00
N ALA A 531 -0.01 -19.83 4.42
CA ALA A 531 -0.64 -20.90 3.66
C ALA A 531 -2.14 -20.86 3.86
N TRP A 532 -2.86 -20.73 2.75
CA TRP A 532 -4.31 -20.65 2.75
C TRP A 532 -4.97 -22.00 2.50
N LEU A 533 -4.25 -22.92 1.86
CA LEU A 533 -4.61 -24.32 1.72
C LEU A 533 -3.43 -25.18 2.16
N GLY A 534 -3.73 -26.42 2.56
CA GLY A 534 -2.69 -27.40 2.82
C GLY A 534 -2.05 -27.93 1.53
N ASN A 535 -0.97 -28.70 1.66
CA ASN A 535 -0.27 -29.30 0.52
C ASN A 535 -0.01 -30.81 0.70
N SER A 536 0.49 -31.45 -0.36
CA SER A 536 0.83 -32.89 -0.40
C SER A 536 1.89 -33.32 0.62
N SER A 537 2.65 -32.39 1.18
CA SER A 537 3.70 -32.63 2.18
C SER A 537 3.19 -32.56 3.63
N GLY A 538 1.87 -32.45 3.83
CA GLY A 538 1.26 -32.41 5.15
C GLY A 538 1.22 -31.02 5.79
N MET A 539 1.50 -29.95 5.04
CA MET A 539 1.25 -28.58 5.51
C MET A 539 -0.26 -28.39 5.75
N VAL A 540 -0.60 -27.80 6.89
CA VAL A 540 -1.95 -27.33 7.21
C VAL A 540 -2.07 -25.83 6.90
N PRO A 541 -3.26 -25.32 6.53
CA PRO A 541 -3.49 -23.89 6.45
C PRO A 541 -3.12 -23.20 7.77
N ASN A 542 -2.44 -22.06 7.68
CA ASN A 542 -1.96 -21.32 8.84
C ASN A 542 -2.31 -19.82 8.78
N SER A 543 -3.31 -19.47 7.96
CA SER A 543 -3.79 -18.10 7.84
C SER A 543 -4.54 -17.61 9.07
N CYS A 544 -5.07 -18.52 9.89
CA CYS A 544 -6.03 -18.26 10.98
C CYS A 544 -7.48 -18.02 10.52
N HIS A 545 -7.86 -18.07 9.24
CA HIS A 545 -9.25 -17.82 8.78
C HIS A 545 -10.28 -18.76 9.47
N PRO A 546 -11.42 -18.26 10.02
CA PRO A 546 -12.47 -19.12 10.60
C PRO A 546 -13.03 -20.13 9.58
N PRO A 547 -13.57 -21.29 9.99
CA PRO A 547 -13.53 -21.88 11.31
C PRO A 547 -12.25 -22.70 11.54
N SER A 548 -11.15 -22.35 10.86
CA SER A 548 -9.89 -23.07 10.99
C SER A 548 -9.27 -22.85 12.38
N ASP A 549 -8.58 -23.87 12.86
CA ASP A 549 -7.76 -23.80 14.07
C ASP A 549 -6.65 -22.73 13.92
N MET A 550 -6.46 -21.89 14.94
CA MET A 550 -5.42 -20.86 14.94
C MET A 550 -4.03 -21.38 15.32
N ALA A 551 -3.90 -22.58 15.92
CA ALA A 551 -2.62 -23.11 16.38
C ALA A 551 -1.53 -23.15 15.28
N PRO A 552 -1.81 -23.51 14.02
CA PRO A 552 -0.82 -23.40 12.93
C PRO A 552 -0.34 -21.98 12.67
N GLY A 553 -1.23 -20.98 12.71
CA GLY A 553 -0.87 -19.57 12.52
C GLY A 553 -0.12 -19.00 13.72
N LEU A 554 -0.52 -19.37 14.95
CA LEU A 554 0.20 -19.05 16.19
C LEU A 554 1.60 -19.66 16.19
N LYS A 555 1.76 -20.90 15.69
CA LYS A 555 3.07 -21.52 15.46
C LYS A 555 3.91 -20.74 14.46
N MET A 556 3.33 -20.29 13.34
CA MET A 556 4.04 -19.47 12.36
C MET A 556 4.54 -18.16 12.98
N VAL A 557 3.72 -17.48 13.79
CA VAL A 557 4.12 -16.29 14.55
C VAL A 557 5.32 -16.61 15.46
N ALA A 558 5.29 -17.74 16.18
CA ALA A 558 6.40 -18.16 17.03
C ALA A 558 7.67 -18.39 16.22
N ASP A 559 7.59 -19.13 15.11
CA ASP A 559 8.73 -19.49 14.27
C ASP A 559 9.40 -18.23 13.69
N ILE A 560 8.61 -17.27 13.19
CA ILE A 560 9.09 -15.99 12.64
C ILE A 560 9.79 -15.17 13.73
N TYR A 561 9.12 -14.94 14.87
CA TYR A 561 9.72 -14.17 15.96
C TYR A 561 11.00 -14.82 16.48
N ASN A 562 10.97 -16.14 16.73
CA ASN A 562 12.10 -16.88 17.27
C ASN A 562 13.30 -16.86 16.30
N ALA A 563 13.06 -16.95 14.98
CA ALA A 563 14.10 -16.84 13.98
C ALA A 563 14.74 -15.45 13.95
N LEU A 564 13.94 -14.39 13.97
CA LEU A 564 14.42 -13.01 14.02
C LEU A 564 15.20 -12.75 15.31
N ARG A 565 14.66 -13.17 16.46
CA ARG A 565 15.22 -12.93 17.79
C ARG A 565 16.57 -13.62 18.01
N GLN A 566 16.80 -14.75 17.35
CA GLN A 566 18.08 -15.47 17.32
C GLN A 566 19.07 -14.90 16.29
N GLY A 567 18.57 -14.12 15.33
CA GLY A 567 19.37 -13.47 14.31
C GLY A 567 20.15 -12.26 14.84
N PRO A 568 21.24 -11.88 14.17
CA PRO A 568 22.07 -10.73 14.56
C PRO A 568 21.40 -9.37 14.30
N ASP A 569 20.38 -9.32 13.43
CA ASP A 569 19.73 -8.09 12.97
C ASP A 569 18.46 -7.72 13.76
N PHE A 570 18.11 -8.46 14.82
CA PHE A 570 16.90 -8.20 15.62
C PHE A 570 16.85 -6.75 16.13
N ASP A 571 18.00 -6.21 16.55
CA ASP A 571 18.15 -4.84 17.04
C ASP A 571 17.81 -3.76 16.00
N GLN A 572 17.76 -4.13 14.73
CA GLN A 572 17.47 -3.24 13.60
C GLN A 572 16.20 -3.67 12.83
N THR A 573 15.39 -4.55 13.41
CA THR A 573 14.19 -5.09 12.77
C THR A 573 12.92 -4.51 13.39
N LEU A 574 11.95 -4.19 12.53
CA LEU A 574 10.55 -4.03 12.89
C LEU A 574 9.77 -5.23 12.32
N LEU A 575 9.17 -6.03 13.19
CA LEU A 575 8.18 -7.04 12.81
C LEU A 575 6.78 -6.47 13.05
N ILE A 576 5.94 -6.54 12.03
CA ILE A 576 4.53 -6.14 12.05
C ILE A 576 3.71 -7.40 11.84
N ILE A 577 2.81 -7.68 12.78
CA ILE A 577 1.83 -8.76 12.65
C ILE A 577 0.47 -8.12 12.62
N THR A 578 -0.28 -8.35 11.55
CA THR A 578 -1.64 -7.83 11.38
C THR A 578 -2.54 -8.88 10.74
N PHE A 579 -3.82 -8.57 10.68
CA PHE A 579 -4.82 -9.28 9.90
C PHE A 579 -5.23 -8.41 8.71
N ASP A 580 -5.86 -9.01 7.72
CA ASP A 580 -6.47 -8.31 6.58
C ASP A 580 -7.85 -7.74 6.93
N GLU A 581 -8.73 -8.54 7.53
CA GLU A 581 -10.09 -8.18 7.98
C GLU A 581 -10.56 -9.03 9.20
N HIS A 582 -11.80 -8.86 9.64
CA HIS A 582 -12.32 -9.36 10.92
C HIS A 582 -13.06 -10.70 10.86
N GLY A 583 -13.41 -11.20 9.67
CA GLY A 583 -14.04 -12.50 9.44
C GLY A 583 -15.51 -12.53 9.79
N GLY A 584 -16.18 -11.38 9.84
CA GLY A 584 -17.56 -11.26 10.33
C GLY A 584 -17.70 -11.45 11.85
N ILE A 585 -16.59 -11.49 12.58
CA ILE A 585 -16.55 -11.65 14.04
C ILE A 585 -16.77 -10.31 14.75
N TYR A 586 -17.55 -10.32 15.84
CA TYR A 586 -17.93 -9.09 16.53
C TYR A 586 -16.73 -8.29 17.05
N ASP A 587 -16.82 -6.97 16.88
CA ASP A 587 -16.08 -5.96 17.64
C ASP A 587 -17.07 -4.87 18.03
N HIS A 588 -16.90 -4.28 19.20
CA HIS A 588 -17.85 -3.32 19.71
C HIS A 588 -17.66 -1.89 19.18
N VAL A 589 -16.51 -1.54 18.60
CA VAL A 589 -16.20 -0.17 18.18
C VAL A 589 -16.69 0.11 16.76
N PRO A 590 -17.57 1.10 16.56
CA PRO A 590 -17.98 1.56 15.24
C PRO A 590 -16.79 2.00 14.38
N PRO A 591 -16.65 1.50 13.13
CA PRO A 591 -15.63 2.02 12.24
C PRO A 591 -15.96 3.44 11.78
N PRO A 592 -14.96 4.34 11.71
CA PRO A 592 -15.18 5.70 11.25
C PRO A 592 -15.19 5.80 9.73
N TYR A 593 -15.75 6.91 9.25
CA TYR A 593 -15.54 7.37 7.88
C TYR A 593 -14.13 7.94 7.71
N THR A 594 -13.60 7.85 6.50
CA THR A 594 -12.26 8.28 6.12
C THR A 594 -12.25 8.83 4.68
N ASN A 595 -11.09 9.26 4.20
CA ASN A 595 -10.91 9.68 2.83
C ASN A 595 -11.09 8.50 1.86
N ASN A 596 -11.72 8.73 0.71
CA ASN A 596 -11.78 7.77 -0.38
C ASN A 596 -10.36 7.34 -0.78
N ALA A 597 -10.20 6.08 -1.22
CA ALA A 597 -8.94 5.58 -1.76
C ALA A 597 -8.45 6.43 -2.93
N TYR A 598 -9.30 6.55 -3.95
CA TYR A 598 -9.23 7.53 -5.00
C TYR A 598 -10.58 8.24 -5.08
N ARG A 599 -10.59 9.55 -5.34
CA ARG A 599 -11.82 10.36 -5.38
C ARG A 599 -12.91 9.86 -6.34
N ASN A 600 -12.52 9.16 -7.40
CA ASN A 600 -13.44 8.61 -8.41
C ASN A 600 -13.80 7.14 -8.16
N ASP A 601 -13.27 6.51 -7.12
CA ASP A 601 -13.61 5.13 -6.79
C ASP A 601 -15.06 5.03 -6.35
N LYS A 602 -15.75 4.04 -6.91
CA LYS A 602 -17.12 3.70 -6.54
C LYS A 602 -17.45 2.26 -6.91
N ASP A 603 -18.23 1.60 -6.07
CA ASP A 603 -18.88 0.34 -6.37
C ASP A 603 -20.35 0.42 -5.90
N GLY A 604 -21.29 0.44 -6.85
CA GLY A 604 -22.65 0.89 -6.57
C GLY A 604 -22.68 2.29 -5.95
N ASP A 605 -23.26 2.39 -4.75
CA ASP A 605 -23.34 3.63 -3.95
C ASP A 605 -22.18 3.78 -2.94
N PHE A 606 -21.25 2.82 -2.87
CA PHE A 606 -20.14 2.85 -1.92
C PHE A 606 -18.96 3.66 -2.45
N GLY A 607 -18.53 4.67 -1.71
CA GLY A 607 -17.44 5.59 -2.09
C GLY A 607 -16.05 5.21 -1.58
N PHE A 608 -15.89 4.06 -0.93
CA PHE A 608 -14.64 3.65 -0.26
C PHE A 608 -14.19 4.61 0.86
N ASP A 609 -15.16 5.28 1.49
CA ASP A 609 -15.02 6.30 2.52
C ASP A 609 -15.40 5.81 3.92
N LEU A 610 -15.62 4.51 4.11
CA LEU A 610 -15.91 3.87 5.40
C LEU A 610 -14.90 2.77 5.67
N LEU A 611 -14.28 2.79 6.86
CA LEU A 611 -13.42 1.70 7.33
C LEU A 611 -14.25 0.45 7.63
N GLY A 612 -13.61 -0.72 7.62
CA GLY A 612 -14.20 -1.94 8.16
C GLY A 612 -13.90 -2.09 9.65
N VAL A 613 -14.20 -3.25 10.23
CA VAL A 613 -14.10 -3.50 11.67
C VAL A 613 -12.65 -3.49 12.16
N ARG A 614 -12.43 -3.22 13.47
CA ARG A 614 -11.10 -3.29 14.07
C ARG A 614 -10.47 -4.66 13.95
N ILE A 615 -9.19 -4.68 13.63
CA ILE A 615 -8.37 -5.88 13.49
C ILE A 615 -7.17 -5.85 14.44
N PRO A 616 -6.63 -7.00 14.87
CA PRO A 616 -5.42 -7.06 15.67
C PRO A 616 -4.20 -6.57 14.87
N THR A 617 -3.43 -5.66 15.47
CA THR A 617 -2.13 -5.24 14.91
C THR A 617 -1.10 -5.06 16.02
N VAL A 618 0.05 -5.72 15.86
CA VAL A 618 1.15 -5.75 16.83
C VAL A 618 2.44 -5.30 16.15
N LEU A 619 3.16 -4.37 16.79
CA LEU A 619 4.47 -3.88 16.36
C LEU A 619 5.54 -4.38 17.32
N ILE A 620 6.58 -5.01 16.78
CA ILE A 620 7.63 -5.70 17.56
C ILE A 620 8.99 -5.16 17.14
N SER A 621 9.67 -4.51 18.08
CA SER A 621 11.03 -4.01 17.91
C SER A 621 11.66 -3.71 19.28
N PRO A 622 12.98 -3.86 19.47
CA PRO A 622 13.65 -3.50 20.73
C PRO A 622 13.59 -2.01 21.07
N TRP A 623 13.20 -1.18 20.10
CA TRP A 623 13.04 0.27 20.22
C TRP A 623 11.64 0.71 20.68
N ILE A 624 10.73 -0.24 20.90
CA ILE A 624 9.36 -0.01 21.37
C ILE A 624 9.31 -0.33 22.87
N GLU A 625 8.74 0.57 23.68
CA GLU A 625 8.61 0.35 25.12
C GLU A 625 7.64 -0.80 25.46
N ASN A 626 7.85 -1.45 26.61
CA ASN A 626 7.07 -2.60 27.05
C ASN A 626 5.60 -2.23 27.31
N GLY A 627 4.66 -3.06 26.83
CA GLY A 627 3.22 -2.89 27.09
C GLY A 627 2.66 -1.59 26.52
N THR A 628 3.07 -1.23 25.31
CA THR A 628 2.61 -0.01 24.63
C THR A 628 1.23 -0.26 23.98
N VAL A 629 0.28 0.62 24.24
CA VAL A 629 -0.95 0.76 23.44
C VAL A 629 -0.78 1.98 22.55
N PHE A 630 -0.87 1.80 21.24
CA PHE A 630 -0.62 2.88 20.29
C PHE A 630 -1.85 3.19 19.43
N ARG A 631 -2.08 4.48 19.23
CA ARG A 631 -3.12 5.06 18.39
C ARG A 631 -2.51 6.20 17.59
N SER A 632 -3.23 6.65 16.56
CA SER A 632 -2.79 7.81 15.78
C SER A 632 -2.52 9.00 16.70
N THR A 633 -1.35 9.63 16.52
CA THR A 633 -1.02 10.93 17.12
C THR A 633 -1.63 12.09 16.33
N GLN A 634 -2.13 11.81 15.12
CA GLN A 634 -2.87 12.76 14.31
C GLN A 634 -4.33 12.75 14.74
N GLU A 635 -4.80 13.89 15.25
CA GLU A 635 -6.16 14.05 15.78
C GLU A 635 -7.21 13.72 14.72
N GLY A 636 -8.17 12.86 15.07
CA GLY A 636 -9.25 12.44 14.17
C GLY A 636 -8.90 11.33 13.17
N SER A 637 -7.62 10.97 13.03
CA SER A 637 -7.18 9.86 12.17
C SER A 637 -7.19 8.52 12.92
N GLN A 638 -7.49 7.44 12.21
CA GLN A 638 -7.30 6.06 12.70
C GLN A 638 -6.26 5.34 11.84
N TYR A 639 -5.82 4.18 12.29
CA TYR A 639 -4.95 3.32 11.49
C TYR A 639 -5.74 2.34 10.64
N ASP A 640 -5.21 2.04 9.48
CA ASP A 640 -5.65 1.00 8.56
C ASP A 640 -4.45 0.49 7.73
N ALA A 641 -4.70 -0.35 6.73
CA ALA A 641 -3.63 -0.89 5.89
C ALA A 641 -2.83 0.20 5.14
N THR A 642 -3.41 1.36 4.85
CA THR A 642 -2.69 2.48 4.21
C THR A 642 -1.72 3.19 5.15
N SER A 643 -1.92 3.06 6.46
CA SER A 643 -0.99 3.56 7.49
C SER A 643 0.34 2.80 7.49
N PHE A 644 0.30 1.50 7.17
CA PHE A 644 1.50 0.71 6.89
C PHE A 644 2.25 1.22 5.66
N LEU A 645 1.57 1.38 4.53
CA LEU A 645 2.20 1.87 3.31
C LEU A 645 2.82 3.26 3.49
N SER A 646 2.08 4.19 4.12
CA SER A 646 2.57 5.53 4.45
C SER A 646 3.85 5.45 5.29
N THR A 647 3.85 4.64 6.36
CA THR A 647 5.04 4.48 7.21
C THR A 647 6.21 3.85 6.47
N LEU A 648 5.98 2.82 5.65
CA LEU A 648 7.03 2.13 4.88
C LEU A 648 7.71 3.07 3.87
N LEU A 649 6.94 3.86 3.12
CA LEU A 649 7.47 4.77 2.11
C LEU A 649 8.18 5.97 2.75
N GLN A 650 7.65 6.50 3.85
CA GLN A 650 8.36 7.51 4.66
C GLN A 650 9.66 6.96 5.26
N TRP A 651 9.66 5.71 5.73
CA TRP A 651 10.86 5.03 6.22
C TRP A 651 11.92 4.80 5.12
N GLN A 652 11.50 4.53 3.89
CA GLN A 652 12.43 4.52 2.75
C GLN A 652 12.91 5.91 2.35
N GLY A 653 12.31 6.97 2.88
CA GLY A 653 12.65 8.37 2.58
C GLY A 653 12.10 8.83 1.24
N ILE A 654 11.06 8.19 0.74
CA ILE A 654 10.38 8.60 -0.49
C ILE A 654 9.39 9.71 -0.13
N PRO A 655 9.50 10.93 -0.70
CA PRO A 655 8.54 12.00 -0.44
C PRO A 655 7.11 11.64 -0.86
N ALA A 656 6.11 12.07 -0.10
CA ALA A 656 4.69 11.73 -0.34
C ALA A 656 4.16 12.20 -1.71
N SER A 657 4.73 13.28 -2.25
CA SER A 657 4.44 13.76 -3.60
C SER A 657 4.78 12.75 -4.70
N ASN A 658 5.64 11.77 -4.40
CA ASN A 658 6.13 10.77 -5.34
C ASN A 658 5.46 9.39 -5.18
N TRP A 659 4.56 9.18 -4.21
CA TRP A 659 3.95 7.86 -4.00
C TRP A 659 2.95 7.47 -5.09
N TRP A 660 2.05 8.39 -5.45
CA TRP A 660 1.02 8.18 -6.50
C TRP A 660 0.15 6.92 -6.30
N LEU A 661 -0.17 6.59 -5.04
CA LEU A 661 -0.99 5.44 -4.62
C LEU A 661 -2.40 5.84 -4.10
N GLY A 662 -2.87 7.04 -4.44
CA GLY A 662 -4.21 7.53 -4.05
C GLY A 662 -4.21 8.54 -2.90
N ASP A 663 -5.40 9.05 -2.57
CA ASP A 663 -5.60 10.10 -1.56
C ASP A 663 -5.53 9.54 -0.14
N ARG A 664 -6.09 8.36 0.08
CA ARG A 664 -6.18 7.77 1.41
C ARG A 664 -4.83 7.50 2.03
N ILE A 665 -3.92 6.86 1.29
CA ILE A 665 -2.53 6.66 1.74
C ILE A 665 -1.81 7.98 1.99
N ARG A 666 -2.07 9.02 1.18
CA ARG A 666 -1.46 10.34 1.39
C ARG A 666 -1.94 10.99 2.69
N ALA A 667 -3.20 10.78 3.05
CA ALA A 667 -3.80 11.24 4.31
C ALA A 667 -3.54 10.30 5.50
N ALA A 668 -2.98 9.11 5.27
CA ALA A 668 -2.85 8.08 6.28
C ALA A 668 -1.81 8.44 7.34
N ALA A 669 -2.20 8.27 8.60
CA ALA A 669 -1.30 8.45 9.73
C ALA A 669 -0.19 7.40 9.72
N SER A 670 1.06 7.82 9.96
CA SER A 670 2.17 6.92 10.22
C SER A 670 2.26 6.55 11.71
N PHE A 671 2.96 5.46 12.03
CA PHE A 671 3.02 4.92 13.39
C PHE A 671 4.42 4.94 14.03
N GLU A 672 5.37 5.65 13.45
CA GLU A 672 6.73 5.78 13.98
C GLU A 672 6.81 6.37 15.39
N SER A 673 5.76 7.08 15.81
CA SER A 673 5.61 7.58 17.18
C SER A 673 5.65 6.48 18.26
N VAL A 674 5.49 5.20 17.89
CA VAL A 674 5.67 4.05 18.78
C VAL A 674 7.12 3.86 19.27
N PHE A 675 8.10 4.37 18.52
CA PHE A 675 9.53 4.17 18.80
C PHE A 675 10.05 5.14 19.86
N GLN A 676 9.76 4.84 21.12
CA GLN A 676 10.05 5.75 22.23
C GLN A 676 11.26 5.35 23.08
N ALA A 677 11.79 4.14 22.94
CA ALA A 677 12.92 3.70 23.75
C ALA A 677 14.22 4.40 23.30
N GLU A 678 14.89 5.08 24.22
CA GLU A 678 16.16 5.77 23.92
C GLU A 678 17.32 4.79 23.70
N ASP A 679 17.30 3.66 24.42
CA ASP A 679 18.27 2.57 24.37
C ASP A 679 17.60 1.24 23.97
N LEU A 680 18.40 0.31 23.45
CA LEU A 680 17.94 -1.07 23.19
C LEU A 680 17.45 -1.72 24.49
N ARG A 681 16.20 -2.19 24.45
CA ARG A 681 15.60 -2.93 25.56
C ARG A 681 16.30 -4.26 25.82
N LYS A 682 16.52 -4.55 27.12
CA LYS A 682 17.17 -5.78 27.60
C LYS A 682 16.20 -6.81 28.17
N ASP A 683 14.94 -6.42 28.34
CA ASP A 683 13.85 -7.22 28.92
C ASP A 683 13.09 -8.04 27.86
N ILE A 684 13.64 -8.18 26.65
CA ILE A 684 12.99 -8.86 25.53
C ILE A 684 13.17 -10.38 25.64
N PRO A 685 12.09 -11.17 25.58
CA PRO A 685 12.17 -12.62 25.66
C PRO A 685 13.09 -13.18 24.56
N LEU A 686 13.88 -14.20 24.91
CA LEU A 686 14.76 -14.86 23.93
C LEU A 686 13.97 -15.69 22.93
N ASN A 687 12.81 -16.19 23.36
CA ASN A 687 11.93 -17.02 22.57
C ASN A 687 10.51 -16.94 23.14
N VAL A 688 9.53 -17.15 22.27
CA VAL A 688 8.11 -17.33 22.63
C VAL A 688 7.71 -18.80 22.47
N PRO A 689 6.69 -19.28 23.20
CA PRO A 689 6.19 -20.63 23.09
C PRO A 689 5.73 -20.95 21.66
N THR A 690 5.97 -22.18 21.23
CA THR A 690 5.49 -22.72 19.97
C THR A 690 4.36 -23.70 20.27
N PRO A 691 3.11 -23.40 19.86
CA PRO A 691 2.00 -24.33 20.05
C PRO A 691 2.27 -25.69 19.41
N GLU A 692 1.85 -26.76 20.10
CA GLU A 692 1.78 -28.09 19.49
C GLU A 692 0.63 -28.14 18.49
N LEU A 693 0.87 -28.77 17.34
CA LEU A 693 -0.16 -28.96 16.33
C LEU A 693 -0.87 -30.30 16.56
N ASP A 694 -2.20 -30.29 16.49
CA ASP A 694 -2.99 -31.52 16.51
C ASP A 694 -2.96 -32.16 15.11
N PRO A 695 -2.49 -33.42 14.95
CA PRO A 695 -2.52 -34.14 13.68
C PRO A 695 -3.92 -34.23 13.02
N GLU A 696 -5.01 -34.12 13.79
CA GLU A 696 -6.38 -34.14 13.28
C GLU A 696 -6.79 -32.83 12.57
N GLN A 697 -6.01 -31.74 12.71
CA GLN A 697 -6.24 -30.44 12.04
C GLN A 697 -6.23 -30.50 10.50
N LEU A 698 -5.87 -31.62 9.88
CA LEU A 698 -5.96 -31.80 8.43
C LEU A 698 -7.41 -32.04 7.95
N ASP A 699 -8.32 -32.54 8.80
CA ASP A 699 -9.67 -32.98 8.37
C ASP A 699 -10.79 -31.95 8.61
N MET A 700 -10.45 -30.66 8.60
CA MET A 700 -11.40 -29.57 8.85
C MET A 700 -12.36 -29.36 7.66
N PRO A 701 -13.59 -28.86 7.91
CA PRO A 701 -14.48 -28.45 6.84
C PRO A 701 -13.92 -27.25 6.05
N MET A 702 -14.18 -27.21 4.74
CA MET A 702 -13.83 -26.06 3.90
C MET A 702 -14.76 -24.86 4.17
N ASN A 703 -14.14 -23.71 4.43
CA ASN A 703 -14.79 -22.39 4.48
C ASN A 703 -14.91 -21.77 3.07
N GLU A 704 -15.46 -20.56 2.99
CA GLU A 704 -15.64 -19.86 1.72
C GLU A 704 -14.31 -19.58 1.01
N LEU A 705 -13.31 -19.10 1.76
CA LEU A 705 -11.97 -18.81 1.26
C LEU A 705 -11.28 -20.05 0.66
N HIS A 706 -11.37 -21.20 1.33
CA HIS A 706 -10.82 -22.46 0.82
C HIS A 706 -11.48 -22.85 -0.51
N ARG A 707 -12.80 -22.65 -0.63
CA ARG A 707 -13.52 -22.92 -1.89
C ARG A 707 -13.09 -21.97 -3.00
N LEU A 708 -12.93 -20.68 -2.68
CA LEU A 708 -12.40 -19.68 -3.61
C LEU A 708 -11.02 -20.10 -4.14
N PHE A 709 -10.10 -20.50 -3.25
CA PHE A 709 -8.77 -20.93 -3.66
C PHE A 709 -8.75 -22.27 -4.39
N VAL A 710 -9.58 -23.24 -4.01
CA VAL A 710 -9.74 -24.48 -4.77
C VAL A 710 -10.17 -24.16 -6.20
N THR A 711 -11.18 -23.30 -6.39
CA THR A 711 -11.62 -22.90 -7.73
C THR A 711 -10.48 -22.23 -8.51
N ARG A 712 -9.77 -21.27 -7.92
CA ARG A 712 -8.62 -20.61 -8.55
C ARG A 712 -7.51 -21.60 -8.95
N ILE A 713 -7.19 -22.56 -8.08
CA ILE A 713 -6.19 -23.60 -8.36
C ILE A 713 -6.63 -24.49 -9.51
N VAL A 714 -7.87 -24.98 -9.51
CA VAL A 714 -8.37 -25.88 -10.56
C VAL A 714 -8.30 -25.19 -11.92
N TYR A 715 -8.78 -23.96 -12.01
CA TYR A 715 -8.70 -23.19 -13.25
C TYR A 715 -7.25 -23.01 -13.71
N THR A 716 -6.34 -22.72 -12.78
CA THR A 716 -4.92 -22.56 -13.09
C THR A 716 -4.30 -23.85 -13.60
N LEU A 717 -4.54 -24.98 -12.93
CA LEU A 717 -4.02 -26.29 -13.33
C LEU A 717 -4.56 -26.73 -14.70
N CYS A 718 -5.86 -26.49 -14.93
CA CYS A 718 -6.56 -26.89 -16.14
C CYS A 718 -6.35 -25.94 -17.33
N ALA A 719 -5.66 -24.81 -17.12
CA ALA A 719 -5.40 -23.83 -18.16
C ALA A 719 -4.76 -24.51 -19.37
N GLU A 720 -5.27 -24.22 -20.57
CA GLU A 720 -4.82 -24.79 -21.85
C GLU A 720 -5.07 -26.31 -22.04
N THR A 721 -5.52 -27.04 -21.00
CA THR A 721 -5.84 -28.48 -21.10
C THR A 721 -7.34 -28.76 -21.17
N LEU A 722 -8.14 -28.13 -20.32
CA LEU A 722 -9.60 -28.30 -20.26
C LEU A 722 -10.31 -27.01 -20.66
N SER A 723 -11.55 -27.13 -21.13
CA SER A 723 -12.43 -25.97 -21.31
C SER A 723 -12.82 -25.34 -19.97
N SER A 724 -13.23 -24.07 -19.99
CA SER A 724 -13.65 -23.35 -18.78
C SER A 724 -14.90 -23.94 -18.12
N GLU A 725 -15.76 -24.63 -18.87
CA GLU A 725 -16.91 -25.38 -18.33
C GLU A 725 -16.48 -26.68 -17.62
N GLU A 726 -15.52 -27.41 -18.19
CA GLU A 726 -14.94 -28.60 -17.57
C GLU A 726 -14.14 -28.26 -16.30
N ALA A 727 -13.38 -27.16 -16.32
CA ALA A 727 -12.65 -26.67 -15.16
C ALA A 727 -13.60 -26.24 -14.02
N GLU A 728 -14.69 -25.54 -14.34
CA GLU A 728 -15.72 -25.19 -13.37
C GLU A 728 -16.34 -26.45 -12.73
N GLN A 729 -16.69 -27.43 -13.56
CA GLN A 729 -17.28 -28.67 -13.07
C GLN A 729 -16.30 -29.44 -12.16
N GLU A 730 -15.01 -29.48 -12.50
CA GLU A 730 -13.97 -30.09 -11.66
C GLU A 730 -13.82 -29.33 -10.33
N ALA A 731 -13.82 -27.99 -10.36
CA ALA A 731 -13.75 -27.16 -9.16
C ALA A 731 -14.94 -27.42 -8.23
N GLN A 732 -16.16 -27.46 -8.77
CA GLN A 732 -17.37 -27.78 -8.02
C GLN A 732 -17.30 -29.18 -7.40
N ASN A 733 -16.80 -30.18 -8.15
CA ASN A 733 -16.63 -31.54 -7.65
C ASN A 733 -15.66 -31.61 -6.47
N ILE A 734 -14.53 -30.91 -6.55
CA ILE A 734 -13.55 -30.85 -5.46
C ILE A 734 -14.11 -30.10 -4.26
N CYS A 735 -14.77 -28.96 -4.48
CA CYS A 735 -15.45 -28.18 -3.44
C CYS A 735 -16.55 -28.98 -2.72
N ALA A 736 -17.22 -29.90 -3.42
CA ALA A 736 -18.27 -30.75 -2.85
C ALA A 736 -17.73 -31.82 -1.87
N LEU A 737 -16.42 -32.11 -1.89
CA LEU A 737 -15.79 -33.04 -0.92
C LEU A 737 -15.87 -32.53 0.52
N GLY A 738 -16.01 -31.21 0.72
CA GLY A 738 -16.29 -30.60 2.02
C GLY A 738 -15.15 -30.57 3.03
N SER A 739 -14.07 -31.34 2.84
CA SER A 739 -12.89 -31.40 3.72
C SER A 739 -11.64 -30.87 3.01
N ILE A 740 -10.81 -30.11 3.73
CA ILE A 740 -9.56 -29.54 3.20
C ILE A 740 -8.61 -30.66 2.76
N ARG A 741 -8.40 -31.69 3.58
CA ARG A 741 -7.57 -32.85 3.21
C ARG A 741 -8.05 -33.53 1.94
N LEU A 742 -9.35 -33.74 1.80
CA LEU A 742 -9.90 -34.36 0.60
C LEU A 742 -9.71 -33.48 -0.63
N ALA A 743 -9.92 -32.16 -0.48
CA ALA A 743 -9.69 -31.21 -1.55
C ALA A 743 -8.20 -31.15 -1.97
N THR A 744 -7.28 -31.04 -1.02
CA THR A 744 -5.82 -31.07 -1.28
C THR A 744 -5.43 -32.36 -2.01
N ASN A 745 -5.92 -33.52 -1.58
CA ASN A 745 -5.65 -34.79 -2.27
C ASN A 745 -6.22 -34.83 -3.69
N ALA A 746 -7.42 -34.30 -3.89
CA ALA A 746 -8.04 -34.23 -5.21
C ALA A 746 -7.28 -33.28 -6.15
N LEU A 747 -6.83 -32.13 -5.65
CA LEU A 747 -5.99 -31.18 -6.40
C LEU A 747 -4.66 -31.83 -6.82
N ASN A 748 -3.99 -32.56 -5.92
CA ASN A 748 -2.76 -33.29 -6.25
C ASN A 748 -3.02 -34.35 -7.34
N ASN A 749 -4.12 -35.10 -7.23
CA ASN A 749 -4.49 -36.11 -8.23
C ASN A 749 -4.82 -35.47 -9.59
N LEU A 750 -5.48 -34.31 -9.59
CA LEU A 750 -5.76 -33.52 -10.77
C LEU A 750 -4.47 -33.07 -11.45
N GLU A 751 -3.53 -32.51 -10.70
CA GLU A 751 -2.22 -32.08 -11.21
C GLU A 751 -1.43 -33.26 -11.83
N VAL A 752 -1.38 -34.40 -11.14
CA VAL A 752 -0.74 -35.63 -11.68
C VAL A 752 -1.41 -36.07 -12.99
N ARG A 753 -2.75 -36.05 -13.05
CA ARG A 753 -3.51 -36.44 -14.25
C ARG A 753 -3.21 -35.50 -15.42
N LEU A 754 -3.18 -34.19 -15.19
CA LEU A 754 -2.92 -33.19 -16.23
C LEU A 754 -1.46 -33.25 -16.71
N ASN A 755 -0.50 -33.44 -15.81
CA ASN A 755 0.91 -33.64 -16.17
C ASN A 755 1.13 -34.88 -17.05
N ALA A 756 0.37 -35.96 -16.81
CA ALA A 756 0.39 -37.14 -17.67
C ALA A 756 -0.16 -36.85 -19.09
N ILE A 757 -1.19 -36.01 -19.22
CA ILE A 757 -1.73 -35.57 -20.52
C ILE A 757 -0.70 -34.72 -21.26
N HIS A 758 -0.08 -33.74 -20.58
CA HIS A 758 0.97 -32.91 -21.17
C HIS A 758 2.20 -33.70 -21.60
N SER A 759 2.55 -34.78 -20.88
CA SER A 759 3.68 -35.65 -21.24
C SER A 759 3.38 -36.60 -22.40
N ALA A 760 2.10 -36.80 -22.74
CA ALA A 760 1.65 -37.70 -23.81
C ALA A 760 1.42 -36.98 -25.15
N ASN A 761 1.25 -35.65 -25.12
CA ASN A 761 1.16 -34.77 -26.28
C ASN A 761 2.54 -34.20 -26.63
#